data_AF-A0A968GHV3-F1
#
_entry.id   AF-A0A968GHV3-F1
#
_cell.length_a   1.000
_cell.length_b   1.000
_cell.length_c   1.000
_cell.angle_alpha   90.00
_cell.angle_beta   90.00
_cell.angle_gamma   90.00
#
_symmetry.space_group_name_H-M   'P 1'
#
loop_
_entity.id
_entity.type
_entity.pdbx_description
1 polymer ?
#
loop_
_entity_poly.entity_id
_entity_poly.type
_entity_poly.pdbx_seq_one_letter_code
_entity_poly.pdbx_strand_id
1 'polypeptide(L)'
;MPNLAGKMLGKVRVDMFLARGGMAEVYIGMHTTLQRPVAVKFLKGDLQEEPELRERFEREARVIAMLRHPNIVQIFDFDTYENQPYLVMEYVAGTSLSTYLRELHKNNQRLDFNQTNSLLQKIANALTYAHDNNVIHRDVKPGNILLTSRTTPVSPEKPLPPDVEPILTDFGLVRFTQSNTRTSTGVITGTPAYMSPEQARGVQVDSRTDVYSLGITAYEMLAGRIPFDSDSALSLLHMQIHDPPPPIQGIGEKLQEVIDRALAKDPDERFQTPLEFAEAFDKALTGTTEAETVHFPSAISKVATITRQNIQAVVSDKKSRGMSIRIGLLSMIVIAGAILLARLPRQASPPPVESPTPTEAPTQPPNTEPAVGAPEAEPVGLLRFQDGTAAVDQVTFSTSSMPLPPEGSQYEAWLIEDDNEHRISIGVIQFDAENRGTLTYVDDRGRNLITLYHGIEITIEPDPDNSPNPSNNVAFSATLPAGGYSHVRHLLSAFSSTPNKTPFIRGLRTDTDMLSSLAQLMLTSFDAGDEANVRLHAETMLNIILGVQSEDHKDWNEDGNIDDPGDGFGLLLNGDNIGYIQGAFSHADLSIQSPDATENMLIHGEHVKIAATNVSEWTPQLRDQLITILAAQSLEESEGAIRQAVVLANQIRSGIDINGNENIEPIPGEGGALTAYEHSYYMADILVFPPK
;
A
#
# COMPACT_ATOMS: atom_id res chain seq x y z
N MET A 1 14.91 5.08 -9.56
CA MET A 1 15.70 5.80 -8.54
C MET A 1 17.11 5.25 -8.57
N PRO A 2 18.16 6.10 -8.50
CA PRO A 2 19.53 5.63 -8.43
C PRO A 2 19.78 4.87 -7.10
N ASN A 3 20.65 3.86 -7.12
CA ASN A 3 21.05 3.21 -5.87
C ASN A 3 21.76 4.23 -4.96
N LEU A 4 21.32 4.33 -3.71
CA LEU A 4 21.89 5.24 -2.70
C LEU A 4 22.84 4.53 -1.72
N ALA A 5 22.89 3.19 -1.71
CA ALA A 5 23.82 2.46 -0.86
C ALA A 5 25.28 2.85 -1.14
N GLY A 6 26.07 3.05 -0.08
CA GLY A 6 27.44 3.54 -0.14
C GLY A 6 27.59 5.06 -0.36
N LYS A 7 26.54 5.80 -0.75
CA LYS A 7 26.65 7.26 -0.96
C LYS A 7 26.80 8.03 0.36
N MET A 8 27.43 9.20 0.26
CA MET A 8 27.59 10.15 1.36
C MET A 8 26.59 11.30 1.23
N LEU A 9 25.75 11.49 2.24
CA LEU A 9 24.79 12.59 2.40
C LEU A 9 25.28 13.48 3.55
N GLY A 10 26.05 14.52 3.22
CA GLY A 10 26.72 15.37 4.20
C GLY A 10 27.69 14.58 5.10
N LYS A 11 27.23 14.23 6.31
CA LYS A 11 27.99 13.41 7.29
C LYS A 11 27.47 11.98 7.43
N VAL A 12 26.37 11.63 6.78
CA VAL A 12 25.78 10.28 6.83
C VAL A 12 26.28 9.47 5.64
N ARG A 13 26.76 8.25 5.89
CA ARG A 13 26.90 7.23 4.85
C ARG A 13 25.59 6.46 4.79
N VAL A 14 24.97 6.34 3.62
CA VAL A 14 23.80 5.48 3.42
C VAL A 14 24.31 4.04 3.28
N ASP A 15 23.76 3.11 4.05
CA ASP A 15 24.24 1.73 4.12
C ASP A 15 23.30 0.76 3.39
N MET A 16 22.01 0.76 3.73
CA MET A 16 21.06 -0.25 3.26
C MET A 16 19.65 0.36 3.07
N PHE A 17 18.93 -0.07 2.05
CA PHE A 17 17.49 0.22 1.92
C PHE A 17 16.70 -0.53 2.99
N LEU A 18 15.71 0.12 3.61
CA LEU A 18 14.89 -0.45 4.69
C LEU A 18 13.43 -0.65 4.27
N ALA A 19 12.81 0.36 3.67
CA ALA A 19 11.39 0.31 3.28
C ALA A 19 11.05 1.35 2.20
N ARG A 20 10.03 1.06 1.39
CA ARG A 20 9.40 1.98 0.44
C ARG A 20 7.92 2.08 0.79
N GLY A 21 7.45 3.29 1.09
CA GLY A 21 6.03 3.60 1.21
C GLY A 21 5.49 4.28 -0.03
N GLY A 22 4.18 4.57 -0.03
CA GLY A 22 3.52 5.31 -1.12
C GLY A 22 4.21 6.64 -1.46
N MET A 23 4.74 7.36 -0.47
CA MET A 23 5.26 8.73 -0.62
C MET A 23 6.70 8.96 -0.12
N ALA A 24 7.41 7.90 0.28
CA ALA A 24 8.79 8.00 0.76
C ALA A 24 9.58 6.70 0.59
N GLU A 25 10.91 6.80 0.62
CA GLU A 25 11.85 5.68 0.71
C GLU A 25 12.74 5.89 1.94
N VAL A 26 12.95 4.83 2.73
CA VAL A 26 13.70 4.86 3.99
C VAL A 26 14.91 3.94 3.86
N TYR A 27 16.06 4.44 4.30
CA TYR A 27 17.34 3.74 4.34
C TYR A 27 17.90 3.75 5.76
N ILE A 28 18.68 2.73 6.12
CA ILE A 28 19.61 2.78 7.25
C ILE A 28 20.91 3.42 6.77
N GLY A 29 21.51 4.25 7.61
CA GLY A 29 22.86 4.79 7.40
C GLY A 29 23.62 5.00 8.70
N MET A 30 24.88 5.40 8.57
CA MET A 30 25.80 5.65 9.66
C MET A 30 26.22 7.12 9.68
N HIS A 31 25.91 7.85 10.75
CA HIS A 31 26.39 9.23 10.91
C HIS A 31 27.87 9.22 11.29
N THR A 32 28.75 9.31 10.30
CA THR A 32 30.21 9.11 10.40
C THR A 32 30.89 9.83 11.58
N THR A 33 30.56 11.10 11.85
CA THR A 33 31.18 11.88 12.95
C THR A 33 30.70 11.50 14.36
N LEU A 34 29.50 10.91 14.48
CA LEU A 34 28.89 10.52 15.75
C LEU A 34 28.96 9.01 15.99
N GLN A 35 29.34 8.24 14.96
CA GLN A 35 29.44 6.78 14.96
C GLN A 35 28.18 6.10 15.51
N ARG A 36 27.00 6.63 15.14
CA ARG A 36 25.69 6.04 15.45
C ARG A 36 24.87 5.74 14.19
N PRO A 37 24.04 4.68 14.20
CA PRO A 37 23.05 4.47 13.15
C PRO A 37 22.00 5.59 13.16
N VAL A 38 21.52 5.89 11.96
CA VAL A 38 20.44 6.85 11.65
C VAL A 38 19.54 6.24 10.57
N ALA A 39 18.28 6.63 10.57
CA ALA A 39 17.40 6.41 9.42
C ALA A 39 17.48 7.64 8.51
N VAL A 40 17.48 7.41 7.20
CA VAL A 40 17.45 8.46 6.17
C VAL A 40 16.18 8.28 5.35
N LYS A 41 15.26 9.24 5.44
CA LYS A 41 13.97 9.19 4.76
C LYS A 41 13.94 10.21 3.62
N PHE A 42 13.94 9.71 2.38
CA PHE A 42 13.70 10.48 1.17
C PHE A 42 12.20 10.59 0.91
N LEU A 43 11.70 11.80 0.66
CA LEU A 43 10.29 12.00 0.29
C LEU A 43 10.16 12.01 -1.24
N LYS A 44 9.00 11.58 -1.78
CA LYS A 44 8.75 11.61 -3.23
C LYS A 44 8.27 12.99 -3.67
N GLY A 45 9.01 13.60 -4.60
CA GLY A 45 8.73 14.91 -5.20
C GLY A 45 10.02 15.64 -5.53
N ASP A 46 10.12 16.24 -6.73
CA ASP A 46 11.24 17.11 -7.10
C ASP A 46 10.92 18.56 -6.66
N LEU A 47 11.87 19.21 -5.99
CA LEU A 47 11.75 20.59 -5.54
C LEU A 47 12.33 21.62 -6.52
N GLN A 48 12.78 21.20 -7.71
CA GLN A 48 13.21 22.09 -8.80
C GLN A 48 12.11 23.06 -9.23
N GLU A 49 10.87 22.59 -9.34
CA GLU A 49 9.79 23.35 -10.02
C GLU A 49 9.01 24.29 -9.09
N GLU A 50 8.96 24.02 -7.78
CA GLU A 50 8.19 24.84 -6.83
C GLU A 50 9.00 25.31 -5.60
N PRO A 51 9.63 26.51 -5.66
CA PRO A 51 10.37 27.10 -4.53
C PRO A 51 9.54 27.28 -3.25
N GLU A 52 8.23 27.50 -3.37
CA GLU A 52 7.33 27.61 -2.21
C GLU A 52 7.22 26.29 -1.43
N LEU A 53 7.19 25.14 -2.11
CA LEU A 53 7.12 23.85 -1.43
C LEU A 53 8.41 23.58 -0.64
N ARG A 54 9.56 24.00 -1.18
CA ARG A 54 10.86 23.93 -0.49
C ARG A 54 10.88 24.82 0.77
N GLU A 55 10.41 26.07 0.70
CA GLU A 55 10.32 26.93 1.89
C GLU A 55 9.35 26.39 2.96
N ARG A 56 8.22 25.79 2.55
CA ARG A 56 7.27 25.17 3.47
C ARG A 56 7.87 23.92 4.14
N PHE A 57 8.49 23.03 3.36
CA PHE A 57 9.20 21.84 3.86
C PHE A 57 10.29 22.23 4.86
N GLU A 58 11.19 23.14 4.49
CA GLU A 58 12.24 23.62 5.38
C GLU A 58 11.67 24.24 6.67
N ARG A 59 10.54 24.95 6.61
CA ARG A 59 9.92 25.59 7.78
C ARG A 59 9.42 24.55 8.78
N GLU A 60 8.64 23.58 8.34
CA GLU A 60 7.99 22.63 9.26
C GLU A 60 8.92 21.47 9.64
N ALA A 61 9.88 21.08 8.79
CA ALA A 61 10.98 20.18 9.19
C ALA A 61 11.79 20.77 10.36
N ARG A 62 12.08 22.08 10.37
CA ARG A 62 12.71 22.75 11.52
C ARG A 62 11.84 22.72 12.78
N VAL A 63 10.52 22.86 12.66
CA VAL A 63 9.60 22.81 13.80
C VAL A 63 9.56 21.41 14.40
N ILE A 64 9.44 20.38 13.57
CA ILE A 64 9.40 18.98 14.03
C ILE A 64 10.77 18.57 14.63
N ALA A 65 11.89 19.04 14.07
CA ALA A 65 13.23 18.82 14.63
C ALA A 65 13.47 19.52 16.00
N MET A 66 12.61 20.47 16.40
CA MET A 66 12.63 21.06 17.75
C MET A 66 11.89 20.20 18.79
N LEU A 67 11.04 19.26 18.37
CA LEU A 67 10.35 18.35 19.29
C LEU A 67 11.35 17.41 19.97
N ARG A 68 11.20 17.23 21.29
CA ARG A 68 12.06 16.40 22.12
C ARG A 68 11.24 15.65 23.18
N HIS A 69 10.74 14.48 22.80
CA HIS A 69 9.91 13.62 23.65
C HIS A 69 10.36 12.16 23.49
N PRO A 70 10.45 11.34 24.56
CA PRO A 70 10.96 9.96 24.48
C PRO A 70 10.13 9.03 23.58
N ASN A 71 8.90 9.41 23.24
CA ASN A 71 8.00 8.67 22.35
C ASN A 71 7.75 9.39 21.00
N ILE A 72 8.68 10.27 20.56
CA ILE A 72 8.72 10.91 19.24
C ILE A 72 10.10 10.65 18.62
N VAL A 73 10.15 10.28 17.34
CA VAL A 73 11.41 10.09 16.62
C VAL A 73 12.18 11.42 16.53
N GLN A 74 13.44 11.44 16.98
CA GLN A 74 14.25 12.65 16.87
C GLN A 74 14.75 12.82 15.42
N ILE A 75 14.32 13.88 14.74
CA ILE A 75 14.99 14.38 13.52
C ILE A 75 16.30 15.05 13.96
N PHE A 76 17.41 14.69 13.29
CA PHE A 76 18.74 15.25 13.52
C PHE A 76 19.13 16.31 12.48
N ASP A 77 18.75 16.10 11.22
CA ASP A 77 19.10 16.97 10.09
C ASP A 77 18.08 16.85 8.95
N PHE A 78 18.06 17.81 8.03
CA PHE A 78 17.27 17.75 6.79
C PHE A 78 17.96 18.56 5.68
N ASP A 79 17.93 18.06 4.45
CA ASP A 79 18.55 18.71 3.29
C ASP A 79 17.92 18.17 1.99
N THR A 80 18.52 18.49 0.83
CA THR A 80 18.17 17.95 -0.48
C THR A 80 19.35 17.22 -1.11
N TYR A 81 19.09 16.16 -1.85
CA TYR A 81 20.08 15.43 -2.66
C TYR A 81 19.48 15.19 -4.04
N GLU A 82 20.18 15.60 -5.11
CA GLU A 82 19.64 15.62 -6.47
C GLU A 82 18.25 16.30 -6.54
N ASN A 83 18.07 17.37 -5.74
CA ASN A 83 16.84 18.14 -5.48
C ASN A 83 15.72 17.41 -4.71
N GLN A 84 15.82 16.09 -4.52
CA GLN A 84 14.89 15.34 -3.70
C GLN A 84 15.12 15.64 -2.20
N PRO A 85 14.08 16.02 -1.43
CA PRO A 85 14.22 16.31 0.00
C PRO A 85 14.38 15.02 0.82
N TYR A 86 15.30 15.07 1.79
CA TYR A 86 15.53 13.97 2.73
C TYR A 86 15.66 14.46 4.18
N LEU A 87 15.34 13.55 5.09
CA LEU A 87 15.39 13.72 6.55
C LEU A 87 16.40 12.73 7.12
N VAL A 88 17.27 13.18 8.03
CA VAL A 88 18.12 12.32 8.85
C VAL A 88 17.52 12.25 10.25
N MET A 89 17.17 11.05 10.70
CA MET A 89 16.43 10.85 11.96
C MET A 89 16.96 9.64 12.76
N GLU A 90 16.46 9.49 13.97
CA GLU A 90 16.80 8.37 14.85
C GLU A 90 16.42 7.02 14.22
N TYR A 91 17.40 6.11 14.13
CA TYR A 91 17.12 4.71 13.83
C TYR A 91 16.54 4.03 15.06
N VAL A 92 15.24 3.74 15.03
CA VAL A 92 14.52 2.98 16.05
C VAL A 92 14.61 1.49 15.72
N ALA A 93 15.38 0.73 16.50
CA ALA A 93 15.46 -0.72 16.35
C ALA A 93 14.19 -1.38 16.90
N GLY A 94 13.41 -2.03 16.02
CA GLY A 94 12.10 -2.58 16.37
C GLY A 94 11.24 -2.91 15.15
N THR A 95 9.93 -2.92 15.32
CA THR A 95 8.94 -3.16 14.26
C THR A 95 7.76 -2.18 14.37
N SER A 96 6.95 -1.99 13.34
CA SER A 96 5.76 -1.13 13.42
C SER A 96 4.63 -1.79 14.22
N LEU A 97 3.77 -0.98 14.84
CA LEU A 97 2.53 -1.49 15.44
C LEU A 97 1.63 -2.14 14.39
N SER A 98 1.61 -1.67 13.13
CA SER A 98 0.89 -2.35 12.03
C SER A 98 1.39 -3.77 11.79
N THR A 99 2.72 -3.96 11.77
CA THR A 99 3.33 -5.29 11.57
C THR A 99 3.07 -6.20 12.77
N TYR A 100 3.08 -5.65 13.99
CA TYR A 100 2.76 -6.39 15.21
C TYR A 100 1.29 -6.82 15.27
N LEU A 101 0.36 -5.90 15.00
CA LEU A 101 -1.08 -6.16 14.96
C LEU A 101 -1.42 -7.18 13.87
N ARG A 102 -0.88 -7.04 12.65
CA ARG A 102 -1.08 -8.01 11.57
C ARG A 102 -0.72 -9.44 11.99
N GLU A 103 0.38 -9.64 12.71
CA GLU A 103 0.78 -10.98 13.15
C GLU A 103 -0.11 -11.52 14.29
N LEU A 104 -0.55 -10.66 15.23
CA LEU A 104 -1.60 -11.06 16.19
C LEU A 104 -2.90 -11.45 15.45
N HIS A 105 -3.35 -10.65 14.49
CA HIS A 105 -4.62 -10.86 13.79
C HIS A 105 -4.60 -12.15 12.95
N LYS A 106 -3.49 -12.46 12.25
CA LYS A 106 -3.26 -13.76 11.58
C LYS A 106 -3.46 -14.95 12.53
N ASN A 107 -3.03 -14.81 13.78
CA ASN A 107 -3.16 -15.82 14.83
C ASN A 107 -4.51 -15.76 15.59
N ASN A 108 -5.48 -14.95 15.14
CA ASN A 108 -6.74 -14.64 15.84
C ASN A 108 -6.55 -14.09 17.27
N GLN A 109 -5.43 -13.41 17.51
CA GLN A 109 -5.08 -12.73 18.76
C GLN A 109 -5.29 -11.22 18.65
N ARG A 110 -5.22 -10.54 19.80
CA ARG A 110 -5.32 -9.08 19.96
C ARG A 110 -4.42 -8.65 21.12
N LEU A 111 -4.12 -7.35 21.26
CA LEU A 111 -3.39 -6.84 22.41
C LEU A 111 -4.23 -7.00 23.70
N ASP A 112 -3.57 -7.25 24.83
CA ASP A 112 -4.25 -7.24 26.12
C ASP A 112 -4.59 -5.80 26.54
N PHE A 113 -5.64 -5.61 27.34
CA PHE A 113 -6.14 -4.27 27.67
C PHE A 113 -5.12 -3.41 28.43
N ASN A 114 -4.19 -4.01 29.18
CA ASN A 114 -3.14 -3.28 29.91
C ASN A 114 -2.01 -2.86 28.96
N GLN A 115 -1.61 -3.73 28.02
CA GLN A 115 -0.71 -3.36 26.93
C GLN A 115 -1.31 -2.23 26.08
N THR A 116 -2.58 -2.36 25.69
CA THR A 116 -3.33 -1.34 24.93
C THR A 116 -3.33 0.00 25.66
N ASN A 117 -3.68 0.01 26.95
CA ASN A 117 -3.64 1.22 27.80
C ASN A 117 -2.22 1.80 27.91
N SER A 118 -1.21 0.97 28.13
CA SER A 118 0.20 1.40 28.25
C SER A 118 0.73 2.07 26.98
N LEU A 119 0.43 1.50 25.81
CA LEU A 119 0.78 2.12 24.52
C LEU A 119 -0.01 3.41 24.30
N LEU A 120 -1.34 3.38 24.52
CA LEU A 120 -2.24 4.51 24.34
C LEU A 120 -1.82 5.73 25.18
N GLN A 121 -1.49 5.53 26.45
CA GLN A 121 -1.01 6.57 27.37
C GLN A 121 0.28 7.24 26.86
N LYS A 122 1.25 6.45 26.38
CA LYS A 122 2.53 6.98 25.86
C LYS A 122 2.37 7.74 24.54
N ILE A 123 1.53 7.23 23.63
CA ILE A 123 1.19 7.89 22.36
C ILE A 123 0.42 9.19 22.61
N ALA A 124 -0.56 9.17 23.53
CA ALA A 124 -1.34 10.33 23.93
C ALA A 124 -0.47 11.44 24.56
N ASN A 125 0.51 11.08 25.41
CA ASN A 125 1.48 12.04 25.95
C ASN A 125 2.30 12.69 24.84
N ALA A 126 2.79 11.89 23.88
CA ALA A 126 3.58 12.37 22.74
C ALA A 126 2.80 13.32 21.82
N LEU A 127 1.56 12.98 21.49
CA LEU A 127 0.68 13.85 20.69
C LEU A 127 0.33 15.14 21.43
N THR A 128 0.03 15.06 22.74
CA THR A 128 -0.27 16.24 23.56
C THR A 128 0.95 17.18 23.63
N TYR A 129 2.16 16.63 23.83
CA TYR A 129 3.41 17.40 23.76
C TYR A 129 3.61 18.07 22.39
N ALA A 130 3.26 17.40 21.29
CA ALA A 130 3.32 18.01 19.95
C ALA A 130 2.28 19.13 19.79
N HIS A 131 1.04 18.92 20.28
CA HIS A 131 -0.04 19.91 20.27
C HIS A 131 0.32 21.17 21.06
N ASP A 132 0.93 21.04 22.24
CA ASP A 132 1.46 22.15 23.04
C ASP A 132 2.54 22.96 22.30
N ASN A 133 3.29 22.31 21.40
CA ASN A 133 4.25 22.94 20.50
C ASN A 133 3.64 23.40 19.15
N ASN A 134 2.31 23.38 19.03
CA ASN A 134 1.52 23.76 17.84
C ASN A 134 1.74 22.83 16.61
N VAL A 135 2.15 21.57 16.83
CA VAL A 135 2.35 20.56 15.78
C VAL A 135 1.22 19.52 15.86
N ILE A 136 0.45 19.37 14.80
CA ILE A 136 -0.59 18.34 14.65
C ILE A 136 -0.03 17.22 13.75
N HIS A 137 -0.20 15.95 14.14
CA HIS A 137 0.40 14.81 13.45
C HIS A 137 -0.28 14.50 12.11
N ARG A 138 -1.62 14.57 12.07
CA ARG A 138 -2.50 14.39 10.90
C ARG A 138 -2.48 13.01 10.21
N ASP A 139 -1.65 12.08 10.66
CA ASP A 139 -1.52 10.73 10.09
C ASP A 139 -1.18 9.74 11.24
N VAL A 140 -2.01 9.71 12.28
CA VAL A 140 -1.81 8.81 13.43
C VAL A 140 -2.40 7.44 13.10
N LYS A 141 -1.55 6.43 12.99
CA LYS A 141 -1.92 5.07 12.58
C LYS A 141 -0.81 4.07 12.95
N PRO A 142 -1.08 2.75 12.97
CA PRO A 142 -0.13 1.74 13.44
C PRO A 142 1.20 1.66 12.68
N GLY A 143 1.30 2.00 11.40
CA GLY A 143 2.59 2.04 10.67
C GLY A 143 3.49 3.18 11.14
N ASN A 144 2.90 4.33 11.48
CA ASN A 144 3.59 5.51 12.01
C ASN A 144 3.93 5.40 13.52
N ILE A 145 3.71 4.23 14.13
CA ILE A 145 4.07 3.92 15.53
C ILE A 145 5.09 2.78 15.52
N LEU A 146 6.35 3.07 15.82
CA LEU A 146 7.42 2.07 15.94
C LEU A 146 7.52 1.55 17.38
N LEU A 147 7.57 0.23 17.56
CA LEU A 147 7.68 -0.43 18.85
C LEU A 147 9.12 -0.86 19.13
N THR A 148 9.72 -0.37 20.20
CA THR A 148 11.08 -0.71 20.64
C THR A 148 11.12 -1.09 22.13
N SER A 149 12.22 -1.66 22.60
CA SER A 149 12.46 -2.00 24.01
C SER A 149 13.95 -1.92 24.32
N ARG A 150 14.27 -1.65 25.59
CA ARG A 150 15.67 -1.51 26.07
C ARG A 150 16.24 -2.83 26.58
N THR A 151 15.39 -3.80 26.90
CA THR A 151 15.83 -5.11 27.43
C THR A 151 15.63 -6.28 26.46
N THR A 152 14.73 -6.18 25.47
CA THR A 152 14.39 -7.32 24.59
C THR A 152 14.05 -6.82 23.18
N PRO A 153 14.70 -7.31 22.12
CA PRO A 153 14.33 -6.98 20.75
C PRO A 153 12.85 -7.32 20.48
N VAL A 154 12.07 -6.32 20.07
CA VAL A 154 10.66 -6.50 19.71
C VAL A 154 10.59 -7.18 18.34
N SER A 155 9.87 -8.30 18.23
CA SER A 155 9.57 -8.96 16.96
C SER A 155 8.09 -9.40 16.91
N PRO A 156 7.47 -9.49 15.72
CA PRO A 156 6.03 -9.77 15.58
C PRO A 156 5.57 -11.10 16.19
N GLU A 157 6.45 -12.10 16.22
CA GLU A 157 6.15 -13.48 16.62
C GLU A 157 6.22 -13.69 18.14
N LYS A 158 6.43 -12.62 18.93
CA LYS A 158 6.69 -12.67 20.38
C LYS A 158 5.77 -11.71 21.14
N PRO A 159 5.36 -12.03 22.38
CA PRO A 159 4.66 -11.07 23.25
C PRO A 159 5.49 -9.81 23.46
N LEU A 160 4.86 -8.62 23.45
CA LEU A 160 5.55 -7.37 23.74
C LEU A 160 6.22 -7.41 25.13
N PRO A 161 7.48 -6.97 25.25
CA PRO A 161 8.16 -6.95 26.54
C PRO A 161 7.57 -5.86 27.46
N PRO A 162 7.64 -6.01 28.80
CA PRO A 162 7.05 -5.05 29.74
C PRO A 162 7.61 -3.62 29.66
N ASP A 163 8.78 -3.43 29.05
CA ASP A 163 9.44 -2.15 28.84
C ASP A 163 9.25 -1.58 27.42
N VAL A 164 8.27 -2.08 26.66
CA VAL A 164 7.97 -1.60 25.29
C VAL A 164 7.66 -0.10 25.27
N GLU A 165 8.30 0.61 24.35
CA GLU A 165 8.11 2.03 24.06
C GLU A 165 7.55 2.18 22.62
N PRO A 166 6.37 2.81 22.43
CA PRO A 166 5.95 3.29 21.12
C PRO A 166 6.68 4.61 20.80
N ILE A 167 7.15 4.76 19.57
CA ILE A 167 7.81 5.96 19.05
C ILE A 167 7.00 6.45 17.84
N LEU A 168 6.45 7.65 17.90
CA LEU A 168 5.76 8.27 16.77
C LEU A 168 6.77 8.74 15.72
N THR A 169 6.51 8.41 14.46
CA THR A 169 7.24 8.92 13.29
C THR A 169 6.28 9.64 12.33
N ASP A 170 6.83 10.33 11.33
CA ASP A 170 6.09 10.77 10.14
C ASP A 170 5.06 11.90 10.33
N PHE A 171 5.18 12.66 11.42
CA PHE A 171 4.50 13.95 11.67
C PHE A 171 4.38 14.83 10.41
N GLY A 172 3.20 14.87 9.77
CA GLY A 172 2.77 15.85 8.76
C GLY A 172 3.55 15.97 7.44
N LEU A 173 4.83 15.57 7.38
CA LEU A 173 5.83 15.87 6.34
C LEU A 173 5.50 15.32 4.94
N VAL A 174 4.41 14.59 4.82
CA VAL A 174 3.89 13.99 3.59
C VAL A 174 3.03 14.96 2.76
N ARG A 175 2.33 15.93 3.38
CA ARG A 175 1.41 16.85 2.64
C ARG A 175 2.08 18.07 1.99
N PHE A 176 3.39 18.22 2.11
CA PHE A 176 4.14 19.39 1.61
C PHE A 176 4.18 19.41 0.09
N THR A 177 4.49 18.26 -0.50
CA THR A 177 4.59 17.99 -1.95
C THR A 177 3.24 18.05 -2.68
N GLN A 178 2.18 18.51 -1.99
CA GLN A 178 0.81 18.64 -2.49
C GLN A 178 0.20 20.02 -2.18
N SER A 179 0.91 20.90 -1.46
CA SER A 179 0.27 22.01 -0.76
C SER A 179 -0.14 23.21 -1.63
N ASN A 180 -0.09 23.10 -2.96
CA ASN A 180 -0.67 24.08 -3.89
C ASN A 180 -1.95 23.59 -4.60
N THR A 181 -2.27 22.30 -4.54
CA THR A 181 -3.61 21.83 -4.89
C THR A 181 -4.55 21.97 -3.69
N ARG A 182 -5.53 22.89 -3.82
CA ARG A 182 -6.87 22.63 -3.27
C ARG A 182 -7.35 21.27 -3.80
N THR A 183 -8.30 20.64 -3.10
CA THR A 183 -8.78 19.27 -3.40
C THR A 183 -9.52 19.16 -4.74
N SER A 184 -8.73 19.18 -5.80
CA SER A 184 -9.08 19.07 -7.22
C SER A 184 -8.83 17.65 -7.73
N THR A 185 -7.64 17.12 -7.41
CA THR A 185 -7.09 15.88 -7.97
C THR A 185 -7.76 14.59 -7.51
N GLY A 186 -8.65 14.61 -6.51
CA GLY A 186 -9.34 13.41 -6.00
C GLY A 186 -8.45 12.36 -5.32
N VAL A 187 -7.13 12.45 -5.44
CA VAL A 187 -6.15 11.53 -4.82
C VAL A 187 -6.08 11.76 -3.31
N ILE A 188 -6.95 11.05 -2.59
CA ILE A 188 -7.01 11.01 -1.13
C ILE A 188 -5.64 10.59 -0.58
N THR A 189 -4.99 11.49 0.15
CA THR A 189 -3.59 11.28 0.57
C THR A 189 -3.47 11.06 2.08
N GLY A 190 -2.96 9.86 2.41
CA GLY A 190 -2.96 9.20 3.72
C GLY A 190 -3.75 7.89 3.66
N THR A 191 -3.67 7.03 4.67
CA THR A 191 -4.41 5.76 4.69
C THR A 191 -5.88 6.03 5.10
N PRO A 192 -6.89 5.83 4.22
CA PRO A 192 -8.26 6.30 4.50
C PRO A 192 -8.93 5.66 5.72
N ALA A 193 -8.48 4.46 6.12
CA ALA A 193 -8.92 3.73 7.30
C ALA A 193 -8.74 4.51 8.63
N TYR A 194 -7.79 5.45 8.71
CA TYR A 194 -7.48 6.21 9.93
C TYR A 194 -7.81 7.70 9.83
N MET A 195 -8.32 8.18 8.69
CA MET A 195 -8.64 9.61 8.51
C MET A 195 -9.83 10.05 9.35
N SER A 196 -9.72 11.23 9.95
CA SER A 196 -10.85 11.88 10.63
C SER A 196 -11.93 12.35 9.65
N PRO A 197 -13.19 12.51 10.11
CA PRO A 197 -14.30 13.03 9.30
C PRO A 197 -14.00 14.41 8.69
N GLU A 198 -13.30 15.28 9.40
CA GLU A 198 -12.88 16.60 8.91
C GLU A 198 -11.77 16.54 7.85
N GLN A 199 -10.82 15.59 7.95
CA GLN A 199 -9.85 15.32 6.88
C GLN A 199 -10.53 14.75 5.63
N ALA A 200 -11.45 13.81 5.81
CA ALA A 200 -12.22 13.18 4.73
C ALA A 200 -13.08 14.20 3.98
N ARG A 201 -13.64 15.20 4.67
CA ARG A 201 -14.38 16.34 4.09
C ARG A 201 -13.47 17.42 3.47
N GLY A 202 -12.14 17.33 3.62
CA GLY A 202 -11.19 18.33 3.13
C GLY A 202 -11.28 19.70 3.81
N VAL A 203 -11.88 19.78 5.01
CA VAL A 203 -12.04 21.05 5.75
C VAL A 203 -10.85 21.35 6.65
N GLN A 204 -10.86 22.50 7.33
CA GLN A 204 -9.80 22.86 8.28
C GLN A 204 -9.78 21.88 9.46
N VAL A 205 -8.57 21.41 9.80
CA VAL A 205 -8.33 20.45 10.90
C VAL A 205 -7.64 21.12 12.09
N ASP A 206 -7.95 20.64 13.29
CA ASP A 206 -7.26 20.98 14.55
C ASP A 206 -6.71 19.71 15.22
N SER A 207 -6.17 19.81 16.44
CA SER A 207 -5.58 18.71 17.21
C SER A 207 -6.50 17.51 17.44
N ARG A 208 -7.83 17.70 17.39
CA ARG A 208 -8.84 16.65 17.61
C ARG A 208 -8.97 15.69 16.42
N THR A 209 -8.29 15.99 15.31
CA THR A 209 -8.05 15.04 14.22
C THR A 209 -7.22 13.85 14.70
N ASP A 210 -6.15 14.12 15.45
CA ASP A 210 -5.25 13.08 15.99
C ASP A 210 -5.94 12.24 17.08
N VAL A 211 -6.91 12.81 17.80
CA VAL A 211 -7.74 12.10 18.78
C VAL A 211 -8.63 11.05 18.10
N TYR A 212 -9.24 11.38 16.96
CA TYR A 212 -10.06 10.42 16.20
C TYR A 212 -9.19 9.30 15.63
N SER A 213 -8.07 9.63 14.99
CA SER A 213 -7.15 8.66 14.40
C SER A 213 -6.48 7.75 15.46
N LEU A 214 -6.18 8.29 16.65
CA LEU A 214 -5.79 7.49 17.81
C LEU A 214 -6.94 6.63 18.33
N GLY A 215 -8.19 7.09 18.24
CA GLY A 215 -9.40 6.31 18.51
C GLY A 215 -9.56 5.11 17.57
N ILE A 216 -9.29 5.28 16.26
CA ILE A 216 -9.26 4.17 15.29
C ILE A 216 -8.15 3.17 15.68
N THR A 217 -6.95 3.67 15.98
CA THR A 217 -5.81 2.85 16.41
C THR A 217 -6.15 2.05 17.68
N ALA A 218 -6.81 2.68 18.66
CA ALA A 218 -7.26 2.01 19.90
C ALA A 218 -8.40 1.01 19.65
N TYR A 219 -9.34 1.30 18.75
CA TYR A 219 -10.36 0.37 18.31
C TYR A 219 -9.72 -0.90 17.74
N GLU A 220 -8.75 -0.76 16.83
CA GLU A 220 -8.10 -1.88 16.17
C GLU A 220 -7.37 -2.79 17.17
N MET A 221 -6.56 -2.20 18.06
CA MET A 221 -5.85 -2.94 19.13
C MET A 221 -6.80 -3.81 19.99
N LEU A 222 -8.05 -3.37 20.19
CA LEU A 222 -9.09 -4.07 20.96
C LEU A 222 -9.97 -5.01 20.13
N ALA A 223 -10.20 -4.70 18.85
CA ALA A 223 -11.17 -5.37 17.99
C ALA A 223 -10.54 -6.42 17.05
N GLY A 224 -9.22 -6.36 16.84
CA GLY A 224 -8.49 -7.21 15.90
C GLY A 224 -8.69 -6.83 14.43
N ARG A 225 -9.20 -5.61 14.18
CA ARG A 225 -9.55 -5.04 12.87
C ARG A 225 -9.96 -3.57 13.02
N ILE A 226 -9.87 -2.80 11.95
CA ILE A 226 -10.41 -1.43 11.85
C ILE A 226 -11.96 -1.39 11.94
N PRO A 227 -12.58 -0.24 12.29
CA PRO A 227 -14.05 -0.14 12.44
C PRO A 227 -14.79 0.01 11.11
N PHE A 228 -14.13 0.58 10.10
CA PHE A 228 -14.67 0.82 8.76
C PHE A 228 -13.73 0.17 7.74
N ASP A 229 -14.29 -0.53 6.78
CA ASP A 229 -13.57 -1.42 5.86
C ASP A 229 -14.36 -1.50 4.54
N SER A 230 -13.69 -1.35 3.40
CA SER A 230 -14.29 -1.38 2.06
C SER A 230 -13.26 -1.36 0.95
N ASP A 231 -13.49 -2.15 -0.10
CA ASP A 231 -12.70 -2.22 -1.34
C ASP A 231 -12.64 -0.90 -2.14
N SER A 232 -13.34 0.14 -1.70
CA SER A 232 -13.37 1.47 -2.31
C SER A 232 -13.00 2.56 -1.31
N ALA A 233 -11.94 3.30 -1.60
CA ALA A 233 -11.50 4.44 -0.79
C ALA A 233 -12.58 5.52 -0.62
N LEU A 234 -13.48 5.70 -1.61
CA LEU A 234 -14.59 6.65 -1.51
C LEU A 234 -15.69 6.13 -0.56
N SER A 235 -16.00 4.83 -0.60
CA SER A 235 -16.90 4.18 0.36
C SER A 235 -16.33 4.26 1.78
N LEU A 236 -15.03 4.02 1.94
CA LEU A 236 -14.34 4.13 3.22
C LEU A 236 -14.37 5.57 3.77
N LEU A 237 -14.16 6.60 2.92
CA LEU A 237 -14.39 7.99 3.34
C LEU A 237 -15.86 8.27 3.69
N HIS A 238 -16.84 7.73 2.97
CA HIS A 238 -18.25 7.87 3.34
C HIS A 238 -18.51 7.30 4.75
N MET A 239 -17.98 6.12 5.05
CA MET A 239 -18.06 5.51 6.39
C MET A 239 -17.38 6.38 7.46
N GLN A 240 -16.19 6.93 7.19
CA GLN A 240 -15.56 7.90 8.10
C GLN A 240 -16.46 9.12 8.34
N ILE A 241 -17.10 9.66 7.30
CA ILE A 241 -17.90 10.89 7.37
C ILE A 241 -19.27 10.68 8.05
N HIS A 242 -19.91 9.53 7.87
CA HIS A 242 -21.33 9.32 8.20
C HIS A 242 -21.61 8.16 9.18
N ASP A 243 -20.89 7.05 9.09
CA ASP A 243 -21.35 5.78 9.68
C ASP A 243 -20.79 5.61 11.11
N PRO A 244 -21.61 5.20 12.10
CA PRO A 244 -21.13 4.96 13.46
C PRO A 244 -20.22 3.72 13.51
N PRO A 245 -19.18 3.70 14.37
CA PRO A 245 -18.31 2.53 14.50
C PRO A 245 -19.11 1.31 14.99
N PRO A 246 -18.83 0.09 14.51
CA PRO A 246 -19.44 -1.13 15.04
C PRO A 246 -19.04 -1.37 16.51
N PRO A 247 -19.90 -1.94 17.37
CA PRO A 247 -19.52 -2.24 18.75
C PRO A 247 -18.48 -3.37 18.83
N ILE A 248 -17.44 -3.18 19.65
CA ILE A 248 -16.34 -4.13 19.86
C ILE A 248 -16.84 -5.31 20.70
N GLN A 249 -16.80 -6.50 20.10
CA GLN A 249 -17.15 -7.73 20.82
C GLN A 249 -16.10 -8.07 21.88
N GLY A 250 -16.53 -8.13 23.14
CA GLY A 250 -15.74 -8.61 24.28
C GLY A 250 -15.29 -7.56 25.29
N ILE A 251 -15.56 -6.26 25.07
CA ILE A 251 -15.24 -5.20 26.04
C ILE A 251 -16.43 -4.81 26.92
N GLY A 252 -16.15 -4.10 28.02
CA GLY A 252 -17.18 -3.56 28.91
C GLY A 252 -17.80 -2.26 28.38
N GLU A 253 -19.07 -2.03 28.72
CA GLU A 253 -19.89 -0.87 28.32
C GLU A 253 -19.14 0.48 28.43
N LYS A 254 -18.53 0.77 29.58
CA LYS A 254 -17.73 2.00 29.80
C LYS A 254 -16.52 2.16 28.88
N LEU A 255 -15.92 1.06 28.42
CA LEU A 255 -14.79 1.13 27.49
C LEU A 255 -15.28 1.34 26.06
N GLN A 256 -16.46 0.79 25.71
CA GLN A 256 -17.15 1.09 24.46
C GLN A 256 -17.54 2.58 24.39
N GLU A 257 -18.16 3.13 25.44
CA GLU A 257 -18.51 4.57 25.54
C GLU A 257 -17.29 5.49 25.29
N VAL A 258 -16.11 5.10 25.77
CA VAL A 258 -14.86 5.84 25.59
C VAL A 258 -14.33 5.74 24.14
N ILE A 259 -14.41 4.57 23.51
CA ILE A 259 -14.04 4.42 22.08
C ILE A 259 -15.03 5.16 21.18
N ASP A 260 -16.34 5.01 21.42
CA ASP A 260 -17.40 5.68 20.66
C ASP A 260 -17.26 7.20 20.73
N ARG A 261 -16.90 7.75 21.90
CA ARG A 261 -16.64 9.18 22.06
C ARG A 261 -15.37 9.65 21.35
N ALA A 262 -14.30 8.87 21.32
CA ALA A 262 -13.12 9.21 20.51
C ALA A 262 -13.43 9.22 19.01
N LEU A 263 -14.34 8.34 18.58
CA LEU A 263 -14.82 8.19 17.20
C LEU A 263 -16.07 9.02 16.86
N ALA A 264 -16.44 10.00 17.70
CA ALA A 264 -17.55 10.89 17.43
C ALA A 264 -17.32 11.71 16.16
N LYS A 265 -18.38 11.86 15.33
CA LYS A 265 -18.26 12.43 13.98
C LYS A 265 -18.13 13.96 13.96
N ASP A 266 -18.51 14.60 15.06
CA ASP A 266 -18.25 16.01 15.36
C ASP A 266 -17.04 16.14 16.32
N PRO A 267 -15.98 16.91 15.98
CA PRO A 267 -14.87 17.19 16.88
C PRO A 267 -15.25 17.78 18.25
N ASP A 268 -16.37 18.52 18.35
CA ASP A 268 -16.82 19.12 19.60
C ASP A 268 -17.40 18.07 20.59
N GLU A 269 -17.81 16.89 20.11
CA GLU A 269 -18.32 15.78 20.95
C GLU A 269 -17.18 14.89 21.51
N ARG A 270 -16.00 14.91 20.87
CA ARG A 270 -14.83 14.09 21.23
C ARG A 270 -14.20 14.51 22.57
N PHE A 271 -13.17 13.77 22.98
CA PHE A 271 -12.16 14.29 23.90
C PHE A 271 -11.39 15.43 23.22
N GLN A 272 -11.06 16.48 23.96
CA GLN A 272 -10.47 17.70 23.39
C GLN A 272 -8.93 17.64 23.35
N THR A 273 -8.34 16.66 24.05
CA THR A 273 -6.91 16.30 23.93
C THR A 273 -6.73 14.77 23.84
N PRO A 274 -5.60 14.28 23.28
CA PRO A 274 -5.27 12.86 23.31
C PRO A 274 -5.13 12.31 24.74
N LEU A 275 -4.63 13.12 25.68
CA LEU A 275 -4.45 12.71 27.08
C LEU A 275 -5.79 12.50 27.79
N GLU A 276 -6.81 13.35 27.55
CA GLU A 276 -8.18 13.13 28.05
C GLU A 276 -8.75 11.77 27.62
N PHE A 277 -8.51 11.37 26.36
CA PHE A 277 -8.95 10.06 25.83
C PHE A 277 -8.24 8.91 26.54
N ALA A 278 -6.92 8.96 26.69
CA ALA A 278 -6.15 7.93 27.38
C ALA A 278 -6.51 7.84 28.88
N GLU A 279 -6.70 8.96 29.57
CA GLU A 279 -7.20 8.98 30.95
C GLU A 279 -8.60 8.38 31.09
N ALA A 280 -9.50 8.63 30.13
CA ALA A 280 -10.84 8.04 30.14
C ALA A 280 -10.77 6.52 29.92
N PHE A 281 -9.87 6.05 29.05
CA PHE A 281 -9.61 4.64 28.80
C PHE A 281 -9.11 3.92 30.05
N ASP A 282 -8.14 4.49 30.76
CA ASP A 282 -7.62 3.95 32.02
C ASP A 282 -8.69 3.89 33.13
N LYS A 283 -9.50 4.96 33.28
CA LYS A 283 -10.60 5.00 34.26
C LYS A 283 -11.71 3.99 33.93
N ALA A 284 -12.00 3.76 32.64
CA ALA A 284 -12.93 2.73 32.18
C ALA A 284 -12.38 1.31 32.44
N LEU A 285 -11.07 1.08 32.23
CA LEU A 285 -10.41 -0.20 32.45
C LEU A 285 -10.27 -0.56 33.94
N THR A 286 -9.85 0.39 34.78
CA THR A 286 -9.68 0.17 36.23
C THR A 286 -11.01 0.18 37.00
N GLY A 287 -12.08 0.67 36.38
CA GLY A 287 -13.39 0.85 37.00
C GLY A 287 -13.47 2.01 38.00
N THR A 288 -12.42 2.83 38.10
CA THR A 288 -12.26 3.88 39.13
C THR A 288 -13.07 5.13 38.78
N THR A 289 -14.37 5.11 39.08
CA THR A 289 -15.21 6.31 38.96
C THR A 289 -15.01 7.24 40.14
N GLU A 290 -14.20 8.29 39.96
CA GLU A 290 -14.43 9.54 40.68
C GLU A 290 -15.74 10.19 40.19
N ALA A 291 -16.44 10.88 41.08
CA ALA A 291 -17.79 11.39 40.81
C ALA A 291 -17.77 12.61 39.88
N GLU A 292 -18.86 12.78 39.12
CA GLU A 292 -19.05 13.88 38.17
C GLU A 292 -18.84 15.25 38.82
N THR A 293 -17.74 15.93 38.49
CA THR A 293 -17.64 17.38 38.69
C THR A 293 -18.27 18.06 37.49
N VAL A 294 -19.61 18.15 37.49
CA VAL A 294 -20.39 18.76 36.39
C VAL A 294 -19.93 20.20 36.18
N HIS A 295 -19.18 20.43 35.10
CA HIS A 295 -18.61 21.73 34.79
C HIS A 295 -19.67 22.61 34.13
N PHE A 296 -20.58 23.19 34.94
CA PHE A 296 -21.62 24.09 34.46
C PHE A 296 -21.03 25.25 33.63
N PRO A 297 -21.45 25.45 32.36
CA PRO A 297 -21.06 26.62 31.60
C PRO A 297 -21.66 27.90 32.23
N SER A 298 -20.86 28.96 32.30
CA SER A 298 -21.18 30.16 33.10
C SER A 298 -22.26 31.05 32.48
N ALA A 299 -23.53 30.68 32.69
CA ALA A 299 -24.70 31.42 32.23
C ALA A 299 -25.18 32.50 33.23
N ILE A 300 -24.30 33.41 33.66
CA ILE A 300 -24.68 34.56 34.51
C ILE A 300 -24.50 35.89 33.78
N SER A 301 -25.48 36.21 32.93
CA SER A 301 -25.86 37.60 32.59
C SER A 301 -27.25 37.63 31.96
N LYS A 302 -28.22 38.20 32.69
CA LYS A 302 -29.69 38.08 32.46
C LYS A 302 -30.14 36.63 32.71
N VAL A 303 -30.78 36.27 33.82
CA VAL A 303 -31.96 36.92 34.42
C VAL A 303 -31.83 37.06 35.94
N ALA A 304 -31.97 38.29 36.45
CA ALA A 304 -32.03 38.56 37.89
C ALA A 304 -33.00 39.73 38.20
N THR A 305 -34.28 39.58 37.83
CA THR A 305 -35.38 40.42 38.35
C THR A 305 -36.68 39.61 38.22
N ILE A 306 -37.21 39.15 39.35
CA ILE A 306 -38.49 38.44 39.42
C ILE A 306 -39.58 39.44 39.86
N THR A 307 -40.79 39.28 39.30
CA THR A 307 -42.03 39.97 39.69
C THR A 307 -42.12 41.48 39.42
N ARG A 308 -42.94 41.87 38.42
CA ARG A 308 -43.98 42.90 38.62
C ARG A 308 -45.13 42.80 37.61
N GLN A 309 -46.31 42.52 38.17
CA GLN A 309 -47.65 42.97 37.75
C GLN A 309 -48.24 42.53 36.39
N ASN A 310 -49.47 41.98 36.48
CA ASN A 310 -50.47 42.04 35.41
C ASN A 310 -50.75 43.51 35.01
N ILE A 311 -51.20 43.74 33.77
CA ILE A 311 -52.50 44.37 33.42
C ILE A 311 -52.60 44.63 31.90
N GLN A 312 -53.72 44.21 31.29
CA GLN A 312 -54.25 44.59 29.95
C GLN A 312 -53.41 44.27 28.68
N ALA A 313 -53.96 44.32 27.45
CA ALA A 313 -55.17 43.70 26.87
C ALA A 313 -55.41 44.23 25.42
N VAL A 314 -56.14 43.44 24.60
CA VAL A 314 -57.05 43.89 23.51
C VAL A 314 -56.48 44.35 22.14
N VAL A 315 -56.99 43.70 21.06
CA VAL A 315 -57.04 44.10 19.62
C VAL A 315 -55.70 44.11 18.83
N SER A 316 -55.60 43.67 17.57
CA SER A 316 -56.54 43.12 16.55
C SER A 316 -55.95 41.86 15.88
N ASP A 317 -56.70 40.82 15.46
CA ASP A 317 -57.68 40.75 14.34
C ASP A 317 -57.05 40.94 12.95
N LYS A 318 -57.21 40.07 11.92
CA LYS A 318 -57.87 38.75 11.75
C LYS A 318 -57.08 38.01 10.60
N LYS A 319 -57.46 37.01 9.78
CA LYS A 319 -58.71 36.31 9.37
C LYS A 319 -58.37 35.04 8.54
N SER A 320 -59.13 33.93 8.67
CA SER A 320 -59.68 33.08 7.57
C SER A 320 -58.75 32.44 6.49
N ARG A 321 -58.88 31.16 6.07
CA ARG A 321 -59.89 30.08 6.31
C ARG A 321 -59.33 28.71 5.88
N GLY A 322 -59.91 27.61 6.37
CA GLY A 322 -59.82 26.27 5.77
C GLY A 322 -61.21 25.66 5.51
N MET A 323 -61.28 24.54 4.79
CA MET A 323 -62.46 23.67 4.65
C MET A 323 -62.03 22.23 4.26
N SER A 324 -62.91 21.24 4.44
CA SER A 324 -62.57 19.81 4.59
C SER A 324 -63.24 18.84 3.61
N ILE A 325 -62.47 17.82 3.18
CA ILE A 325 -62.84 16.38 2.97
C ILE A 325 -64.16 16.04 2.22
N ARG A 326 -64.07 15.31 1.09
CA ARG A 326 -64.79 14.00 0.85
C ARG A 326 -64.42 13.29 -0.46
N ILE A 327 -64.90 12.04 -0.57
CA ILE A 327 -64.49 10.96 -1.49
C ILE A 327 -65.40 10.87 -2.74
N GLY A 328 -64.85 10.40 -3.86
CA GLY A 328 -65.60 9.88 -5.02
C GLY A 328 -64.78 8.80 -5.76
N LEU A 329 -65.43 7.74 -6.27
CA LEU A 329 -64.77 6.55 -6.85
C LEU A 329 -65.59 5.94 -7.99
N LEU A 330 -64.95 5.69 -9.14
CA LEU A 330 -65.46 5.08 -10.40
C LEU A 330 -64.21 4.80 -11.29
N SER A 331 -64.06 3.75 -12.10
CA SER A 331 -64.98 2.65 -12.50
C SER A 331 -64.20 1.34 -12.73
N MET A 332 -64.88 0.18 -12.74
CA MET A 332 -64.32 -1.11 -13.17
C MET A 332 -64.80 -1.55 -14.57
N ILE A 333 -64.03 -2.45 -15.18
CA ILE A 333 -64.42 -3.39 -16.25
C ILE A 333 -64.09 -4.79 -15.68
N VAL A 334 -65.00 -5.74 -15.37
CA VAL A 334 -66.11 -6.36 -16.12
C VAL A 334 -65.61 -7.31 -17.22
N ILE A 335 -65.91 -8.62 -17.28
CA ILE A 335 -66.30 -9.66 -16.29
C ILE A 335 -66.22 -11.03 -17.04
N ALA A 336 -65.90 -12.12 -16.31
CA ALA A 336 -66.13 -13.55 -16.59
C ALA A 336 -66.13 -14.13 -18.04
N GLY A 337 -65.28 -15.16 -18.23
CA GLY A 337 -65.61 -16.39 -18.95
C GLY A 337 -65.29 -17.57 -18.02
N ALA A 338 -66.20 -18.54 -17.82
CA ALA A 338 -66.19 -19.36 -16.59
C ALA A 338 -66.56 -20.85 -16.76
N ILE A 339 -66.30 -21.60 -15.68
CA ILE A 339 -66.78 -22.97 -15.35
C ILE A 339 -66.04 -24.14 -16.01
N LEU A 340 -65.25 -24.86 -15.18
CA LEU A 340 -65.44 -26.30 -14.97
C LEU A 340 -65.22 -26.66 -13.48
N LEU A 341 -65.69 -27.81 -13.03
CA LEU A 341 -66.15 -28.03 -11.64
C LEU A 341 -65.32 -28.99 -10.77
N ALA A 342 -65.03 -28.54 -9.53
CA ALA A 342 -64.87 -29.32 -8.28
C ALA A 342 -63.68 -30.33 -8.20
N ARG A 343 -63.15 -30.73 -7.02
CA ARG A 343 -63.72 -30.94 -5.67
C ARG A 343 -62.71 -30.67 -4.52
N LEU A 344 -63.20 -30.75 -3.28
CA LEU A 344 -62.48 -30.78 -1.98
C LEU A 344 -61.73 -32.13 -1.76
N PRO A 345 -60.88 -32.34 -0.70
CA PRO A 345 -60.53 -31.48 0.45
C PRO A 345 -59.01 -31.34 0.75
N ARG A 346 -58.65 -30.80 1.93
CA ARG A 346 -57.27 -30.77 2.50
C ARG A 346 -56.77 -32.17 2.91
N GLN A 347 -55.46 -32.44 2.75
CA GLN A 347 -54.69 -33.27 3.69
C GLN A 347 -53.19 -32.90 3.71
N ALA A 348 -52.36 -33.65 4.45
CA ALA A 348 -51.06 -33.20 5.00
C ALA A 348 -49.81 -33.64 4.22
N SER A 349 -48.65 -33.12 4.65
CA SER A 349 -47.32 -33.34 4.05
C SER A 349 -46.80 -34.78 4.14
N PRO A 350 -46.04 -35.26 3.13
CA PRO A 350 -45.27 -36.51 3.19
C PRO A 350 -43.88 -36.34 3.87
N PRO A 351 -43.22 -37.46 4.26
CA PRO A 351 -41.90 -37.46 4.92
C PRO A 351 -40.71 -37.32 3.95
N PRO A 352 -39.47 -37.09 4.45
CA PRO A 352 -38.26 -37.07 3.63
C PRO A 352 -37.90 -38.44 3.03
N VAL A 353 -37.14 -38.43 1.94
CA VAL A 353 -36.60 -39.61 1.24
C VAL A 353 -35.07 -39.62 1.34
N GLU A 354 -34.49 -40.81 1.40
CA GLU A 354 -33.08 -41.06 1.69
C GLU A 354 -32.13 -40.59 0.57
N SER A 355 -30.91 -40.19 0.95
CA SER A 355 -29.84 -39.87 0.00
C SER A 355 -29.16 -41.15 -0.52
N PRO A 356 -28.81 -41.24 -1.82
CA PRO A 356 -28.12 -42.41 -2.35
C PRO A 356 -26.67 -42.50 -1.87
N THR A 357 -26.20 -43.74 -1.68
CA THR A 357 -24.82 -44.09 -1.26
C THR A 357 -23.78 -43.57 -2.27
N PRO A 358 -22.63 -43.02 -1.82
CA PRO A 358 -21.52 -42.74 -2.72
C PRO A 358 -20.94 -44.04 -3.31
N THR A 359 -20.67 -44.04 -4.61
CA THR A 359 -19.92 -45.11 -5.28
C THR A 359 -18.43 -44.96 -4.98
N GLU A 360 -17.70 -46.07 -4.91
CA GLU A 360 -16.26 -46.10 -4.64
C GLU A 360 -15.47 -45.29 -5.70
N ALA A 361 -14.69 -44.31 -5.24
CA ALA A 361 -13.57 -43.77 -6.00
C ALA A 361 -12.35 -44.70 -5.85
N PRO A 362 -11.44 -44.77 -6.84
CA PRO A 362 -10.27 -45.65 -6.76
C PRO A 362 -9.39 -45.34 -5.54
N THR A 363 -8.93 -46.39 -4.85
CA THR A 363 -8.01 -46.25 -3.72
C THR A 363 -6.70 -45.58 -4.16
N GLN A 364 -6.36 -44.45 -3.54
CA GLN A 364 -4.98 -43.97 -3.52
C GLN A 364 -4.07 -45.08 -2.94
N PRO A 365 -2.85 -45.29 -3.48
CA PRO A 365 -1.84 -46.04 -2.76
C PRO A 365 -1.55 -45.34 -1.42
N PRO A 366 -1.19 -46.08 -0.35
CA PRO A 366 -1.02 -45.48 0.96
C PRO A 366 0.11 -44.44 0.95
N ASN A 367 -0.10 -43.33 1.65
CA ASN A 367 0.94 -42.35 1.93
C ASN A 367 2.12 -43.05 2.62
N THR A 368 3.20 -43.25 1.87
CA THR A 368 4.53 -43.21 2.46
C THR A 368 4.77 -41.76 2.82
N GLU A 369 4.95 -41.46 4.11
CA GLU A 369 5.54 -40.19 4.51
C GLU A 369 6.86 -40.02 3.73
N PRO A 370 7.12 -38.86 3.11
CA PRO A 370 8.47 -38.52 2.70
C PRO A 370 9.36 -38.63 3.93
N ALA A 371 10.35 -39.53 3.88
CA ALA A 371 11.28 -39.68 4.99
C ALA A 371 11.92 -38.31 5.25
N VAL A 372 11.95 -37.89 6.53
CA VAL A 372 12.51 -36.59 6.94
C VAL A 372 13.90 -36.43 6.33
N GLY A 373 14.01 -35.52 5.36
CA GLY A 373 15.27 -35.22 4.71
C GLY A 373 16.27 -34.68 5.73
N ALA A 374 17.56 -34.74 5.39
CA ALA A 374 18.51 -33.84 6.04
C ALA A 374 18.00 -32.40 5.83
N PRO A 375 18.19 -31.48 6.80
CA PRO A 375 17.83 -30.08 6.60
C PRO A 375 18.51 -29.58 5.33
N GLU A 376 17.73 -28.99 4.43
CA GLU A 376 18.27 -28.42 3.20
C GLU A 376 19.23 -27.30 3.58
N ALA A 377 20.36 -27.21 2.88
CA ALA A 377 21.39 -26.24 3.23
C ALA A 377 20.86 -24.83 2.98
N GLU A 378 20.97 -23.95 3.97
CA GLU A 378 20.60 -22.54 3.80
C GLU A 378 21.48 -21.88 2.72
N PRO A 379 20.95 -20.93 1.93
CA PRO A 379 21.74 -20.22 0.93
C PRO A 379 22.81 -19.34 1.60
N VAL A 380 24.02 -19.39 1.03
CA VAL A 380 25.17 -18.58 1.46
C VAL A 380 25.32 -17.29 0.65
N GLY A 381 24.55 -17.10 -0.42
CA GLY A 381 24.54 -15.84 -1.17
C GLY A 381 23.32 -15.68 -2.06
N LEU A 382 23.12 -14.45 -2.54
CA LEU A 382 22.02 -14.04 -3.41
C LEU A 382 22.58 -13.14 -4.52
N LEU A 383 22.39 -13.53 -5.79
CA LEU A 383 22.52 -12.66 -6.94
C LEU A 383 21.13 -12.16 -7.36
N ARG A 384 20.97 -10.84 -7.47
CA ARG A 384 19.75 -10.17 -7.93
C ARG A 384 20.01 -9.34 -9.19
N PHE A 385 19.19 -9.54 -10.22
CA PHE A 385 19.15 -8.70 -11.42
C PHE A 385 18.31 -7.43 -11.17
N GLN A 386 18.75 -6.29 -11.71
CA GLN A 386 18.18 -4.97 -11.43
C GLN A 386 18.16 -4.08 -12.68
N ASP A 387 17.15 -3.23 -12.79
CA ASP A 387 16.96 -2.31 -13.91
C ASP A 387 17.64 -0.96 -13.61
N GLY A 388 18.88 -0.78 -14.07
CA GLY A 388 19.73 0.38 -13.77
C GLY A 388 19.48 1.56 -14.70
N THR A 389 19.47 1.31 -16.01
CA THR A 389 19.26 2.31 -17.08
C THR A 389 18.13 1.93 -18.04
N ALA A 390 17.07 1.28 -17.53
CA ALA A 390 15.98 0.71 -18.34
C ALA A 390 16.44 -0.40 -19.30
N ALA A 391 17.42 -1.22 -18.91
CA ALA A 391 17.88 -2.38 -19.69
C ALA A 391 18.01 -3.69 -18.90
N VAL A 392 17.77 -3.76 -17.59
CA VAL A 392 18.18 -4.89 -16.72
C VAL A 392 19.71 -5.14 -16.82
N ASP A 393 20.43 -4.03 -16.75
CA ASP A 393 21.86 -3.83 -16.97
C ASP A 393 22.71 -3.92 -15.68
N GLN A 394 22.07 -4.06 -14.52
CA GLN A 394 22.73 -4.14 -13.22
C GLN A 394 22.51 -5.51 -12.57
N VAL A 395 23.55 -6.02 -11.90
CA VAL A 395 23.41 -7.10 -10.91
C VAL A 395 24.01 -6.69 -9.57
N THR A 396 23.44 -7.20 -8.49
CA THR A 396 24.05 -7.14 -7.16
C THR A 396 24.15 -8.55 -6.59
N PHE A 397 25.37 -8.98 -6.25
CA PHE A 397 25.61 -10.16 -5.42
C PHE A 397 25.77 -9.75 -3.96
N SER A 398 25.24 -10.54 -3.04
CA SER A 398 25.28 -10.30 -1.60
C SER A 398 25.41 -11.60 -0.80
N THR A 399 26.11 -11.55 0.33
CA THR A 399 26.29 -12.67 1.26
C THR A 399 26.41 -12.20 2.70
N SER A 400 25.95 -13.03 3.65
CA SER A 400 26.12 -12.83 5.10
C SER A 400 26.50 -14.11 5.87
N SER A 401 26.74 -15.21 5.13
CA SER A 401 26.92 -16.57 5.67
C SER A 401 27.91 -17.42 4.87
N MET A 402 28.49 -16.88 3.80
CA MET A 402 29.60 -17.53 3.07
C MET A 402 30.87 -17.55 3.93
N PRO A 403 31.63 -18.67 3.97
CA PRO A 403 32.92 -18.69 4.64
C PRO A 403 33.90 -17.70 4.00
N LEU A 404 34.90 -17.26 4.76
CA LEU A 404 36.00 -16.48 4.20
C LEU A 404 36.87 -17.33 3.25
N PRO A 405 37.49 -16.73 2.22
CA PRO A 405 38.43 -17.43 1.36
C PRO A 405 39.66 -17.94 2.15
N PRO A 406 40.36 -18.99 1.66
CA PRO A 406 41.61 -19.46 2.25
C PRO A 406 42.69 -18.37 2.39
N GLU A 407 43.60 -18.53 3.36
CA GLU A 407 44.68 -17.57 3.61
C GLU A 407 45.57 -17.36 2.36
N GLY A 408 45.71 -16.11 1.93
CA GLY A 408 46.42 -15.74 0.70
C GLY A 408 45.61 -15.87 -0.59
N SER A 409 44.28 -15.97 -0.49
CA SER A 409 43.35 -16.00 -1.62
C SER A 409 42.13 -15.11 -1.39
N GLN A 410 41.47 -14.76 -2.49
CA GLN A 410 40.24 -13.96 -2.56
C GLN A 410 39.15 -14.75 -3.31
N TYR A 411 37.89 -14.32 -3.17
CA TYR A 411 36.80 -14.81 -4.01
C TYR A 411 36.48 -13.79 -5.10
N GLU A 412 36.51 -14.22 -6.36
CA GLU A 412 36.02 -13.42 -7.49
C GLU A 412 34.73 -14.04 -8.05
N ALA A 413 33.76 -13.19 -8.35
CA ALA A 413 32.43 -13.59 -8.84
C ALA A 413 32.30 -13.34 -10.35
N TRP A 414 31.70 -14.30 -11.04
CA TRP A 414 31.59 -14.35 -12.48
C TRP A 414 30.16 -14.66 -12.89
N LEU A 415 29.56 -13.86 -13.79
CA LEU A 415 28.33 -14.24 -14.47
C LEU A 415 28.64 -15.22 -15.60
N ILE A 416 27.80 -16.25 -15.77
CA ILE A 416 27.97 -17.31 -16.78
C ILE A 416 26.84 -17.30 -17.82
N GLU A 417 27.21 -17.40 -19.10
CA GLU A 417 26.28 -17.40 -20.25
C GLU A 417 25.63 -18.79 -20.46
N ASP A 418 24.61 -18.87 -21.32
CA ASP A 418 23.84 -20.10 -21.57
C ASP A 418 24.68 -21.31 -22.09
N ASP A 419 25.94 -21.08 -22.51
CA ASP A 419 26.89 -22.14 -22.93
C ASP A 419 27.84 -22.62 -21.81
N ASN A 420 27.92 -21.92 -20.67
CA ASN A 420 28.88 -22.10 -19.57
C ASN A 420 30.38 -21.97 -19.95
N GLU A 421 30.71 -21.67 -21.21
CA GLU A 421 32.08 -21.37 -21.67
C GLU A 421 32.39 -19.87 -21.53
N HIS A 422 31.41 -19.00 -21.81
CA HIS A 422 31.57 -17.55 -21.70
C HIS A 422 31.20 -17.02 -20.31
N ARG A 423 32.06 -16.12 -19.80
CA ARG A 423 32.06 -15.61 -18.43
C ARG A 423 32.44 -14.14 -18.41
N ILE A 424 31.82 -13.34 -17.54
CA ILE A 424 32.30 -11.98 -17.22
C ILE A 424 32.51 -11.83 -15.71
N SER A 425 33.66 -11.27 -15.31
CA SER A 425 33.85 -10.89 -13.90
C SER A 425 32.89 -9.76 -13.56
N ILE A 426 32.21 -9.91 -12.42
CA ILE A 426 31.50 -8.82 -11.74
C ILE A 426 32.30 -8.26 -10.56
N GLY A 427 33.48 -8.83 -10.28
CA GLY A 427 34.49 -8.33 -9.34
C GLY A 427 34.77 -9.21 -8.12
N VAL A 428 35.75 -8.78 -7.32
CA VAL A 428 36.18 -9.46 -6.09
C VAL A 428 35.19 -9.19 -4.95
N ILE A 429 34.75 -10.25 -4.27
CA ILE A 429 33.87 -10.15 -3.09
C ILE A 429 34.70 -9.64 -1.90
N GLN A 430 34.48 -8.38 -1.54
CA GLN A 430 35.06 -7.77 -0.34
C GLN A 430 34.17 -8.07 0.87
N PHE A 431 34.75 -8.66 1.91
CA PHE A 431 34.07 -9.00 3.17
C PHE A 431 34.30 -7.92 4.24
N ASP A 432 33.26 -7.58 5.00
CA ASP A 432 33.34 -6.69 6.15
C ASP A 432 33.73 -7.41 7.47
N ALA A 433 33.79 -6.66 8.57
CA ALA A 433 34.16 -7.18 9.89
C ALA A 433 33.13 -8.15 10.49
N GLU A 434 31.94 -8.26 9.89
CA GLU A 434 30.88 -9.21 10.25
C GLU A 434 30.78 -10.37 9.23
N ASN A 435 31.81 -10.55 8.37
CA ASN A 435 31.85 -11.53 7.27
C ASN A 435 30.71 -11.39 6.24
N ARG A 436 30.19 -10.18 6.04
CA ARG A 436 29.20 -9.90 4.98
C ARG A 436 29.92 -9.37 3.74
N GLY A 437 29.50 -9.82 2.57
CA GLY A 437 30.02 -9.37 1.28
C GLY A 437 28.92 -8.75 0.44
N THR A 438 29.24 -7.72 -0.35
CA THR A 438 28.32 -7.14 -1.35
C THR A 438 29.11 -6.62 -2.54
N LEU A 439 28.60 -6.87 -3.73
CA LEU A 439 29.25 -6.58 -4.99
C LEU A 439 28.19 -6.16 -6.00
N THR A 440 28.34 -4.98 -6.62
CA THR A 440 27.42 -4.47 -7.65
C THR A 440 28.18 -4.23 -8.93
N TYR A 441 27.66 -4.79 -10.03
CA TYR A 441 28.16 -4.60 -11.39
C TYR A 441 27.06 -3.96 -12.25
N VAL A 442 27.46 -3.04 -13.12
CA VAL A 442 26.60 -2.39 -14.13
C VAL A 442 27.29 -2.53 -15.47
N ASP A 443 26.56 -2.98 -16.49
CA ASP A 443 27.11 -3.18 -17.82
C ASP A 443 27.42 -1.86 -18.53
N ASP A 444 28.69 -1.65 -18.91
CA ASP A 444 29.18 -0.41 -19.53
C ASP A 444 28.57 -0.10 -20.91
N ARG A 445 27.86 -1.07 -21.49
CA ARG A 445 27.20 -0.99 -22.81
C ARG A 445 25.67 -1.01 -22.70
N GLY A 446 25.10 -1.06 -21.50
CA GLY A 446 23.67 -1.18 -21.28
C GLY A 446 23.07 -2.48 -21.83
N ARG A 447 23.85 -3.58 -21.87
CA ARG A 447 23.32 -4.90 -22.25
C ARG A 447 22.37 -5.39 -21.17
N ASN A 448 21.26 -5.98 -21.59
CA ASN A 448 20.37 -6.69 -20.67
C ASN A 448 21.07 -7.96 -20.16
N LEU A 449 21.43 -7.98 -18.88
CA LEU A 449 22.22 -9.08 -18.30
C LEU A 449 21.39 -10.36 -18.18
N ILE A 450 20.06 -10.26 -17.98
CA ILE A 450 19.16 -11.41 -17.93
C ILE A 450 18.82 -11.99 -19.32
N THR A 451 19.27 -11.37 -20.41
CA THR A 451 19.26 -12.01 -21.75
C THR A 451 20.54 -12.75 -22.10
N LEU A 452 21.62 -12.55 -21.35
CA LEU A 452 22.93 -13.12 -21.65
C LEU A 452 23.40 -14.14 -20.61
N TYR A 453 23.21 -13.82 -19.34
CA TYR A 453 23.69 -14.59 -18.20
C TYR A 453 22.53 -15.29 -17.50
N HIS A 454 22.76 -16.52 -17.05
CA HIS A 454 21.75 -17.32 -16.36
C HIS A 454 22.22 -17.87 -15.00
N GLY A 455 23.47 -17.57 -14.61
CA GLY A 455 24.06 -18.08 -13.39
C GLY A 455 25.25 -17.26 -12.90
N ILE A 456 25.80 -17.72 -11.78
CA ILE A 456 27.00 -17.22 -11.14
C ILE A 456 27.96 -18.38 -10.84
N GLU A 457 29.25 -18.15 -11.06
CA GLU A 457 30.33 -18.91 -10.43
C GLU A 457 31.16 -17.99 -9.51
N ILE A 458 31.68 -18.54 -8.42
CA ILE A 458 32.59 -17.85 -7.51
C ILE A 458 33.86 -18.70 -7.40
N THR A 459 35.00 -18.15 -7.81
CA THR A 459 36.29 -18.85 -7.90
C THR A 459 37.25 -18.40 -6.80
N ILE A 460 38.22 -19.25 -6.46
CA ILE A 460 39.26 -18.96 -5.48
C ILE A 460 40.54 -18.52 -6.20
N GLU A 461 40.74 -17.21 -6.29
CA GLU A 461 41.89 -16.58 -6.93
C GLU A 461 42.96 -16.20 -5.90
N PRO A 462 44.26 -16.12 -6.26
CA PRO A 462 45.29 -15.64 -5.34
C PRO A 462 45.05 -14.18 -4.92
N ASP A 463 45.51 -13.77 -3.74
CA ASP A 463 45.52 -12.36 -3.31
C ASP A 463 46.97 -11.82 -3.25
N PRO A 464 47.34 -10.77 -4.02
CA PRO A 464 46.55 -10.12 -5.07
C PRO A 464 46.57 -10.91 -6.38
N ASP A 465 45.43 -11.01 -7.08
CA ASP A 465 45.42 -11.62 -8.40
C ASP A 465 46.04 -10.68 -9.46
N ASN A 466 46.70 -11.30 -10.43
CA ASN A 466 47.34 -10.69 -11.59
C ASN A 466 46.84 -11.33 -12.90
N SER A 467 45.91 -12.29 -12.83
CA SER A 467 45.18 -12.84 -13.98
C SER A 467 44.00 -11.93 -14.37
N PRO A 468 43.67 -11.82 -15.67
CA PRO A 468 42.39 -11.30 -16.13
C PRO A 468 41.39 -12.41 -16.48
N ASN A 469 41.73 -13.68 -16.22
CA ASN A 469 40.92 -14.86 -16.52
C ASN A 469 40.67 -15.66 -15.23
N PRO A 470 39.48 -16.26 -15.05
CA PRO A 470 39.17 -17.07 -13.88
C PRO A 470 40.08 -18.29 -13.78
N SER A 471 40.42 -18.69 -12.56
CA SER A 471 40.84 -20.06 -12.29
C SER A 471 39.66 -21.02 -12.48
N ASN A 472 39.96 -22.28 -12.78
CA ASN A 472 38.96 -23.36 -12.74
C ASN A 472 38.71 -23.87 -11.30
N ASN A 473 38.99 -23.05 -10.28
CA ASN A 473 38.91 -23.41 -8.87
C ASN A 473 37.60 -22.85 -8.26
N VAL A 474 36.47 -23.39 -8.73
CA VAL A 474 35.12 -22.95 -8.35
C VAL A 474 34.83 -23.36 -6.90
N ALA A 475 34.54 -22.39 -6.03
CA ALA A 475 34.10 -22.60 -4.66
C ALA A 475 32.58 -22.76 -4.57
N PHE A 476 31.83 -21.95 -5.34
CA PHE A 476 30.38 -21.94 -5.38
C PHE A 476 29.89 -21.71 -6.81
N SER A 477 28.74 -22.28 -7.16
CA SER A 477 28.05 -22.03 -8.42
C SER A 477 26.54 -22.18 -8.25
N ALA A 478 25.76 -21.38 -8.98
CA ALA A 478 24.31 -21.52 -9.07
C ALA A 478 23.80 -21.00 -10.43
N THR A 479 22.78 -21.66 -10.98
CA THR A 479 22.17 -21.33 -12.28
C THR A 479 20.64 -21.32 -12.16
N LEU A 480 19.99 -20.48 -12.99
CA LEU A 480 18.57 -20.54 -13.22
C LEU A 480 18.25 -21.69 -14.18
N PRO A 481 17.33 -22.59 -13.83
CA PRO A 481 17.03 -23.78 -14.61
C PRO A 481 16.21 -23.43 -15.87
N ALA A 482 16.62 -24.01 -17.01
CA ALA A 482 16.28 -23.50 -18.32
C ALA A 482 14.78 -23.52 -18.68
N GLY A 483 14.00 -24.45 -18.14
CA GLY A 483 12.55 -24.55 -18.36
C GLY A 483 11.83 -23.33 -17.81
N GLY A 484 11.77 -23.21 -16.47
CA GLY A 484 11.14 -22.08 -15.80
C GLY A 484 11.76 -20.73 -16.21
N TYR A 485 13.09 -20.67 -16.30
CA TYR A 485 13.79 -19.45 -16.69
C TYR A 485 13.42 -18.95 -18.09
N SER A 486 13.10 -19.83 -19.03
CA SER A 486 12.63 -19.40 -20.36
C SER A 486 11.36 -18.56 -20.27
N HIS A 487 10.46 -18.83 -19.32
CA HIS A 487 9.25 -18.04 -19.12
C HIS A 487 9.51 -16.75 -18.34
N VAL A 488 10.39 -16.77 -17.32
CA VAL A 488 10.86 -15.55 -16.63
C VAL A 488 11.54 -14.57 -17.60
N ARG A 489 12.34 -15.06 -18.54
CA ARG A 489 12.93 -14.25 -19.63
C ARG A 489 11.85 -13.54 -20.46
N HIS A 490 10.70 -14.13 -20.75
CA HIS A 490 9.62 -13.43 -21.46
C HIS A 490 8.93 -12.35 -20.62
N LEU A 491 8.97 -12.42 -19.29
CA LEU A 491 8.49 -11.32 -18.43
C LEU A 491 9.45 -10.11 -18.47
N LEU A 492 10.76 -10.37 -18.39
CA LEU A 492 11.81 -9.37 -18.13
C LEU A 492 12.61 -8.92 -19.36
N SER A 493 12.58 -9.68 -20.46
CA SER A 493 13.25 -9.38 -21.73
C SER A 493 12.27 -9.10 -22.86
N ALA A 494 12.76 -8.36 -23.85
CA ALA A 494 12.26 -8.37 -25.21
C ALA A 494 12.16 -9.79 -25.79
N PHE A 495 11.10 -10.05 -26.57
CA PHE A 495 10.92 -11.26 -27.38
C PHE A 495 10.19 -10.91 -28.70
N SER A 496 9.97 -11.89 -29.58
CA SER A 496 9.62 -11.62 -30.99
C SER A 496 8.15 -11.35 -31.30
N SER A 497 7.24 -11.50 -30.34
CA SER A 497 5.79 -11.37 -30.55
C SER A 497 5.14 -10.13 -29.91
N THR A 498 5.89 -9.31 -29.17
CA THR A 498 5.41 -7.98 -28.73
C THR A 498 5.78 -6.86 -29.72
N PRO A 499 4.87 -5.91 -29.98
CA PRO A 499 5.18 -4.60 -30.55
C PRO A 499 6.37 -3.95 -29.84
N ASN A 500 7.20 -3.26 -30.63
CA ASN A 500 8.50 -2.68 -30.21
C ASN A 500 9.46 -3.64 -29.47
N LYS A 501 9.13 -4.94 -29.37
CA LYS A 501 9.77 -5.96 -28.55
C LYS A 501 9.83 -5.61 -27.07
N THR A 502 8.78 -5.00 -26.53
CA THR A 502 8.71 -4.68 -25.10
C THR A 502 8.55 -5.96 -24.25
N PRO A 503 9.25 -6.13 -23.12
CA PRO A 503 8.99 -7.21 -22.15
C PRO A 503 7.57 -7.14 -21.57
N PHE A 504 6.91 -8.27 -21.30
CA PHE A 504 5.53 -8.25 -20.81
C PHE A 504 5.35 -7.38 -19.56
N ILE A 505 6.25 -7.50 -18.58
CA ILE A 505 6.11 -6.78 -17.31
C ILE A 505 6.52 -5.31 -17.42
N ARG A 506 7.38 -4.97 -18.39
CA ARG A 506 7.74 -3.58 -18.68
C ARG A 506 6.62 -2.87 -19.42
N GLY A 507 5.97 -3.52 -20.39
CA GLY A 507 4.79 -2.97 -21.08
C GLY A 507 3.64 -2.73 -20.10
N LEU A 508 3.28 -3.75 -19.31
CA LEU A 508 2.27 -3.65 -18.24
C LEU A 508 2.54 -2.46 -17.32
N ARG A 509 3.79 -2.27 -16.87
CA ARG A 509 4.16 -1.12 -16.05
C ARG A 509 4.09 0.21 -16.82
N THR A 510 4.61 0.27 -18.04
CA THR A 510 4.73 1.52 -18.82
C THR A 510 3.36 2.07 -19.16
N ASP A 511 2.46 1.21 -19.66
CA ASP A 511 1.09 1.57 -19.98
C ASP A 511 0.32 2.01 -18.73
N THR A 512 0.53 1.37 -17.57
CA THR A 512 -0.17 1.75 -16.33
C THR A 512 0.42 2.99 -15.63
N ASP A 513 1.74 3.23 -15.73
CA ASP A 513 2.38 4.53 -15.43
C ASP A 513 1.79 5.65 -16.31
N MET A 514 1.52 5.36 -17.59
CA MET A 514 0.93 6.30 -18.55
C MET A 514 -0.58 6.54 -18.32
N LEU A 515 -1.37 5.50 -18.04
CA LEU A 515 -2.80 5.63 -17.69
C LEU A 515 -3.00 6.45 -16.42
N SER A 516 -2.18 6.22 -15.38
CA SER A 516 -2.19 7.03 -14.14
C SER A 516 -1.91 8.51 -14.43
N SER A 517 -0.96 8.78 -15.33
CA SER A 517 -0.58 10.14 -15.74
C SER A 517 -1.67 10.83 -16.57
N LEU A 518 -2.21 10.14 -17.59
CA LEU A 518 -3.29 10.64 -18.44
C LEU A 518 -4.58 10.88 -17.67
N ALA A 519 -4.93 10.01 -16.71
CA ALA A 519 -6.10 10.21 -15.86
C ALA A 519 -5.97 11.51 -15.03
N GLN A 520 -4.77 11.80 -14.53
CA GLN A 520 -4.52 13.04 -13.78
C GLN A 520 -4.58 14.29 -14.67
N LEU A 521 -4.15 14.20 -15.94
CA LEU A 521 -4.33 15.27 -16.93
C LEU A 521 -5.79 15.46 -17.32
N MET A 522 -6.55 14.37 -17.52
CA MET A 522 -7.99 14.38 -17.79
C MET A 522 -8.75 15.10 -16.68
N LEU A 523 -8.47 14.80 -15.41
CA LEU A 523 -9.11 15.47 -14.28
C LEU A 523 -8.67 16.94 -14.14
N THR A 524 -7.43 17.28 -14.50
CA THR A 524 -6.96 18.68 -14.52
C THR A 524 -7.69 19.48 -15.60
N SER A 525 -7.94 18.87 -16.76
CA SER A 525 -8.71 19.46 -17.86
C SER A 525 -10.20 19.62 -17.50
N PHE A 526 -10.77 18.65 -16.79
CA PHE A 526 -12.14 18.73 -16.25
C PHE A 526 -12.31 19.91 -15.29
N ASP A 527 -11.42 20.04 -14.31
CA ASP A 527 -11.45 21.14 -13.33
C ASP A 527 -11.20 22.53 -13.99
N ALA A 528 -10.55 22.56 -15.16
CA ALA A 528 -10.39 23.75 -16.00
C ALA A 528 -11.60 24.04 -16.91
N GLY A 529 -12.55 23.11 -17.05
CA GLY A 529 -13.69 23.18 -17.98
C GLY A 529 -13.33 22.90 -19.45
N ASP A 530 -12.19 22.26 -19.72
CA ASP A 530 -11.69 21.96 -21.06
C ASP A 530 -12.19 20.59 -21.54
N GLU A 531 -13.38 20.59 -22.13
CA GLU A 531 -14.02 19.36 -22.62
C GLU A 531 -13.24 18.67 -23.74
N ALA A 532 -12.50 19.44 -24.56
CA ALA A 532 -11.68 18.87 -25.64
C ALA A 532 -10.53 18.03 -25.07
N ASN A 533 -9.76 18.57 -24.11
CA ASN A 533 -8.68 17.81 -23.48
C ASN A 533 -9.19 16.69 -22.57
N VAL A 534 -10.38 16.79 -21.98
CA VAL A 534 -11.02 15.65 -21.29
C VAL A 534 -11.29 14.49 -22.25
N ARG A 535 -11.91 14.77 -23.42
CA ARG A 535 -12.21 13.74 -24.43
C ARG A 535 -10.94 13.15 -25.04
N LEU A 536 -9.97 13.99 -25.38
CA LEU A 536 -8.65 13.57 -25.87
C LEU A 536 -8.00 12.57 -24.92
N HIS A 537 -7.82 12.92 -23.64
CA HIS A 537 -7.20 12.04 -22.66
C HIS A 537 -8.02 10.77 -22.38
N ALA A 538 -9.36 10.85 -22.41
CA ALA A 538 -10.23 9.68 -22.26
C ALA A 538 -10.06 8.68 -23.42
N GLU A 539 -9.97 9.18 -24.66
CA GLU A 539 -9.64 8.35 -25.83
C GLU A 539 -8.23 7.78 -25.71
N THR A 540 -7.22 8.61 -25.41
CA THR A 540 -5.82 8.16 -25.30
C THR A 540 -5.70 6.98 -24.35
N MET A 541 -6.34 7.07 -23.18
CA MET A 541 -6.38 5.98 -22.20
C MET A 541 -7.12 4.73 -22.72
N LEU A 542 -8.21 4.91 -23.47
CA LEU A 542 -9.00 3.81 -24.01
C LEU A 542 -8.23 3.06 -25.11
N ASN A 543 -7.55 3.77 -26.00
CA ASN A 543 -6.71 3.18 -27.04
C ASN A 543 -5.51 2.40 -26.46
N ILE A 544 -4.86 2.92 -25.39
CA ILE A 544 -3.81 2.19 -24.65
C ILE A 544 -4.34 0.89 -24.01
N ILE A 545 -5.54 0.91 -23.43
CA ILE A 545 -6.14 -0.30 -22.84
C ILE A 545 -6.43 -1.36 -23.91
N LEU A 546 -6.88 -0.92 -25.10
CA LEU A 546 -7.35 -1.77 -26.18
C LEU A 546 -6.23 -2.28 -27.11
N GLY A 547 -5.22 -1.48 -27.44
CA GLY A 547 -4.18 -1.84 -28.42
C GLY A 547 -4.66 -1.83 -29.89
N VAL A 548 -3.71 -1.68 -30.82
CA VAL A 548 -3.96 -1.35 -32.24
C VAL A 548 -4.60 -2.49 -33.07
N GLN A 549 -4.75 -3.70 -32.51
CA GLN A 549 -5.45 -4.81 -33.17
C GLN A 549 -6.89 -5.00 -32.66
N SER A 550 -7.38 -4.12 -31.78
CA SER A 550 -8.77 -4.11 -31.36
C SER A 550 -9.67 -3.50 -32.44
N GLU A 551 -10.84 -4.09 -32.70
CA GLU A 551 -11.86 -3.47 -33.56
C GLU A 551 -12.42 -2.15 -32.96
N ASP A 552 -12.17 -1.91 -31.68
CA ASP A 552 -12.56 -0.70 -30.95
C ASP A 552 -11.42 0.33 -30.76
N HIS A 553 -10.22 0.08 -31.32
CA HIS A 553 -9.14 1.09 -31.38
C HIS A 553 -9.39 2.02 -32.58
N LYS A 554 -9.73 3.28 -32.32
CA LYS A 554 -10.26 4.24 -33.30
C LYS A 554 -10.31 5.66 -32.73
N ASP A 555 -10.61 6.61 -33.60
CA ASP A 555 -11.08 7.96 -33.25
C ASP A 555 -12.40 7.83 -32.47
N TRP A 556 -12.39 8.20 -31.19
CA TRP A 556 -13.55 8.19 -30.29
C TRP A 556 -14.06 9.60 -29.99
N ASN A 557 -13.23 10.63 -30.19
CA ASN A 557 -13.54 12.02 -29.87
C ASN A 557 -14.08 12.83 -31.08
N GLU A 558 -13.97 12.28 -32.29
CA GLU A 558 -14.30 12.84 -33.62
C GLU A 558 -13.46 14.05 -34.08
N ASP A 559 -12.22 14.22 -33.59
CA ASP A 559 -11.28 15.27 -34.01
C ASP A 559 -10.48 14.94 -35.28
N GLY A 560 -10.46 13.67 -35.69
CA GLY A 560 -9.80 13.18 -36.90
C GLY A 560 -8.42 12.54 -36.70
N ASN A 561 -7.96 12.39 -35.46
CA ASN A 561 -6.76 11.63 -35.10
C ASN A 561 -7.14 10.29 -34.44
N ILE A 562 -6.14 9.45 -34.14
CA ILE A 562 -6.29 8.26 -33.29
C ILE A 562 -5.10 8.30 -32.34
N ASP A 563 -5.34 8.71 -31.09
CA ASP A 563 -4.25 8.94 -30.15
C ASP A 563 -3.92 7.67 -29.36
N ASP A 564 -2.72 7.14 -29.58
CA ASP A 564 -2.09 6.06 -28.81
C ASP A 564 -0.57 6.30 -28.66
N PRO A 565 -0.11 6.83 -27.52
CA PRO A 565 1.31 7.01 -27.21
C PRO A 565 1.97 5.74 -26.64
N GLY A 566 1.24 4.61 -26.56
CA GLY A 566 1.79 3.30 -26.21
C GLY A 566 2.60 2.65 -27.35
N ASP A 567 2.99 1.39 -27.17
CA ASP A 567 3.52 0.57 -28.28
C ASP A 567 2.42 -0.14 -29.09
N GLY A 568 1.15 0.08 -28.73
CA GLY A 568 -0.02 -0.47 -29.39
C GLY A 568 -0.32 -1.93 -29.04
N PHE A 569 0.41 -2.59 -28.13
CA PHE A 569 0.12 -3.98 -27.78
C PHE A 569 -1.15 -4.16 -26.94
N GLY A 570 -1.55 -3.15 -26.19
CA GLY A 570 -2.74 -3.17 -25.34
C GLY A 570 -2.56 -3.88 -24.01
N LEU A 571 -3.31 -3.45 -23.00
CA LEU A 571 -3.39 -4.16 -21.72
C LEU A 571 -4.27 -5.42 -21.81
N LEU A 572 -5.35 -5.36 -22.60
CA LEU A 572 -6.34 -6.43 -22.77
C LEU A 572 -6.14 -7.20 -24.09
N LEU A 573 -6.83 -8.35 -24.21
CA LEU A 573 -6.93 -9.15 -25.44
C LEU A 573 -7.39 -8.30 -26.64
N ASN A 574 -6.64 -8.31 -27.74
CA ASN A 574 -6.93 -7.55 -28.96
C ASN A 574 -6.51 -8.32 -30.23
N GLY A 575 -7.47 -8.66 -31.08
CA GLY A 575 -7.24 -9.58 -32.19
C GLY A 575 -6.69 -10.92 -31.70
N ASP A 576 -5.52 -11.32 -32.21
CA ASP A 576 -4.78 -12.50 -31.74
C ASP A 576 -3.77 -12.18 -30.61
N ASN A 577 -3.59 -10.91 -30.22
CA ASN A 577 -2.70 -10.51 -29.12
C ASN A 577 -3.39 -10.72 -27.76
N ILE A 578 -2.72 -11.38 -26.83
CA ILE A 578 -3.23 -11.58 -25.46
C ILE A 578 -3.21 -10.32 -24.57
N GLY A 579 -2.49 -9.27 -24.97
CA GLY A 579 -2.28 -8.06 -24.17
C GLY A 579 -1.32 -8.26 -22.98
N TYR A 580 -0.87 -7.15 -22.38
CA TYR A 580 0.16 -7.20 -21.34
C TYR A 580 -0.26 -7.93 -20.06
N ILE A 581 -1.53 -7.84 -19.66
CA ILE A 581 -2.01 -8.43 -18.39
C ILE A 581 -2.00 -9.96 -18.48
N GLN A 582 -2.60 -10.53 -19.53
CA GLN A 582 -2.64 -11.98 -19.73
C GLN A 582 -1.26 -12.56 -20.05
N GLY A 583 -0.40 -11.81 -20.74
CA GLY A 583 0.99 -12.20 -20.99
C GLY A 583 1.81 -12.33 -19.71
N ALA A 584 1.69 -11.35 -18.80
CA ALA A 584 2.33 -11.41 -17.48
C ALA A 584 1.82 -12.61 -16.66
N PHE A 585 0.50 -12.82 -16.60
CA PHE A 585 -0.10 -13.98 -15.92
C PHE A 585 0.41 -15.31 -16.50
N SER A 586 0.31 -15.50 -17.82
CA SER A 586 0.60 -16.78 -18.46
C SER A 586 2.08 -17.16 -18.38
N HIS A 587 3.01 -16.20 -18.45
CA HIS A 587 4.44 -16.51 -18.31
C HIS A 587 4.86 -16.71 -16.85
N ALA A 588 4.20 -16.09 -15.88
CA ALA A 588 4.37 -16.48 -14.48
C ALA A 588 3.87 -17.92 -14.23
N ASP A 589 2.66 -18.24 -14.70
CA ASP A 589 2.04 -19.57 -14.53
C ASP A 589 2.83 -20.70 -15.20
N LEU A 590 3.31 -20.48 -16.43
CA LEU A 590 4.18 -21.44 -17.12
C LEU A 590 5.56 -21.60 -16.44
N SER A 591 6.08 -20.56 -15.79
CA SER A 591 7.32 -20.66 -15.00
C SER A 591 7.15 -21.53 -13.76
N ILE A 592 6.00 -21.43 -13.07
CA ILE A 592 5.65 -22.20 -11.86
C ILE A 592 5.39 -23.66 -12.21
N GLN A 593 4.72 -23.91 -13.34
CA GLN A 593 4.38 -25.26 -13.81
C GLN A 593 5.58 -26.02 -14.43
N SER A 594 6.73 -25.37 -14.61
CA SER A 594 7.91 -26.04 -15.14
C SER A 594 8.44 -27.08 -14.14
N PRO A 595 8.77 -28.32 -14.56
CA PRO A 595 9.31 -29.36 -13.66
C PRO A 595 10.64 -29.02 -12.98
N ASP A 596 11.28 -27.92 -13.37
CA ASP A 596 12.54 -27.41 -12.84
C ASP A 596 12.40 -26.05 -12.13
N ALA A 597 11.19 -25.57 -11.84
CA ALA A 597 10.95 -24.28 -11.19
C ALA A 597 11.71 -24.12 -9.85
N THR A 598 12.35 -22.97 -9.64
CA THR A 598 13.00 -22.63 -8.36
C THR A 598 11.98 -22.19 -7.31
N GLU A 599 12.32 -22.24 -6.03
CA GLU A 599 11.46 -21.70 -4.95
C GLU A 599 11.06 -20.24 -5.19
N ASN A 600 12.00 -19.41 -5.67
CA ASN A 600 11.74 -18.02 -6.09
C ASN A 600 10.73 -17.93 -7.24
N MET A 601 10.80 -18.82 -8.24
CA MET A 601 9.80 -18.88 -9.32
C MET A 601 8.43 -19.33 -8.81
N LEU A 602 8.37 -20.29 -7.88
CA LEU A 602 7.11 -20.77 -7.29
C LEU A 602 6.43 -19.66 -6.47
N ILE A 603 7.14 -19.06 -5.51
CA ILE A 603 6.59 -18.03 -4.62
C ILE A 603 6.23 -16.77 -5.42
N HIS A 604 7.19 -16.21 -6.15
CA HIS A 604 6.98 -14.92 -6.81
C HIS A 604 6.20 -15.03 -8.11
N GLY A 605 6.14 -16.20 -8.74
CA GLY A 605 5.21 -16.45 -9.84
C GLY A 605 3.75 -16.38 -9.41
N GLU A 606 3.39 -16.98 -8.27
CA GLU A 606 2.01 -16.83 -7.75
C GLU A 606 1.71 -15.38 -7.37
N HIS A 607 2.69 -14.64 -6.84
CA HIS A 607 2.55 -13.21 -6.56
C HIS A 607 2.29 -12.38 -7.84
N VAL A 608 2.98 -12.69 -8.95
CA VAL A 608 2.73 -12.07 -10.26
C VAL A 608 1.35 -12.45 -10.80
N LYS A 609 0.92 -13.71 -10.68
CA LYS A 609 -0.41 -14.16 -11.08
C LYS A 609 -1.52 -13.45 -10.32
N ILE A 610 -1.39 -13.29 -9.00
CA ILE A 610 -2.38 -12.60 -8.18
C ILE A 610 -2.47 -11.11 -8.59
N ALA A 611 -1.34 -10.41 -8.68
CA ALA A 611 -1.33 -9.00 -9.09
C ALA A 611 -1.83 -8.79 -10.53
N ALA A 612 -1.50 -9.69 -11.46
CA ALA A 612 -2.05 -9.67 -12.83
C ALA A 612 -3.57 -9.95 -12.85
N THR A 613 -4.07 -10.82 -11.96
CA THR A 613 -5.51 -11.11 -11.81
C THR A 613 -6.25 -9.87 -11.33
N ASN A 614 -5.79 -9.23 -10.25
CA ASN A 614 -6.35 -7.97 -9.73
C ASN A 614 -6.44 -6.90 -10.83
N VAL A 615 -5.35 -6.69 -11.58
CA VAL A 615 -5.31 -5.73 -12.69
C VAL A 615 -6.26 -6.12 -13.83
N SER A 616 -6.45 -7.41 -14.08
CA SER A 616 -7.43 -7.92 -15.08
C SER A 616 -8.88 -7.65 -14.69
N GLU A 617 -9.20 -7.59 -13.39
CA GLU A 617 -10.54 -7.28 -12.89
C GLU A 617 -10.83 -5.78 -12.90
N TRP A 618 -9.81 -4.93 -12.68
CA TRP A 618 -9.95 -3.48 -12.64
C TRP A 618 -9.90 -2.79 -14.01
N THR A 619 -9.08 -3.31 -14.95
CA THR A 619 -8.88 -2.67 -16.26
C THR A 619 -10.18 -2.57 -17.11
N PRO A 620 -11.07 -3.57 -17.15
CA PRO A 620 -12.38 -3.44 -17.80
C PRO A 620 -13.28 -2.36 -17.16
N GLN A 621 -13.19 -2.17 -15.84
CA GLN A 621 -13.96 -1.14 -15.14
C GLN A 621 -13.49 0.26 -15.55
N LEU A 622 -12.17 0.45 -15.69
CA LEU A 622 -11.59 1.71 -16.19
C LEU A 622 -12.03 1.99 -17.62
N ARG A 623 -11.91 0.99 -18.51
CA ARG A 623 -12.41 1.06 -19.90
C ARG A 623 -13.87 1.53 -19.96
N ASP A 624 -14.73 0.98 -19.12
CA ASP A 624 -16.16 1.29 -19.11
C ASP A 624 -16.45 2.70 -18.54
N GLN A 625 -15.61 3.22 -17.64
CA GLN A 625 -15.66 4.65 -17.27
C GLN A 625 -15.25 5.54 -18.45
N LEU A 626 -14.16 5.21 -19.17
CA LEU A 626 -13.67 6.01 -20.30
C LEU A 626 -14.71 6.09 -21.44
N ILE A 627 -15.34 4.96 -21.76
CA ILE A 627 -16.47 4.91 -22.72
C ILE A 627 -17.64 5.79 -22.23
N THR A 628 -17.93 5.80 -20.92
CA THR A 628 -18.97 6.67 -20.34
C THR A 628 -18.63 8.16 -20.46
N ILE A 629 -17.36 8.55 -20.29
CA ILE A 629 -16.88 9.93 -20.46
C ILE A 629 -17.02 10.37 -21.92
N LEU A 630 -16.57 9.53 -22.85
CA LEU A 630 -16.65 9.79 -24.30
C LEU A 630 -18.10 9.87 -24.80
N ALA A 631 -19.01 9.05 -24.26
CA ALA A 631 -20.42 9.03 -24.64
C ALA A 631 -21.29 10.13 -24.00
N ALA A 632 -20.79 10.86 -22.99
CA ALA A 632 -21.53 11.90 -22.30
C ALA A 632 -21.80 13.12 -23.20
N GLN A 633 -22.93 13.82 -22.96
CA GLN A 633 -23.31 15.04 -23.69
C GLN A 633 -22.74 16.32 -23.06
N SER A 634 -22.07 16.21 -21.90
CA SER A 634 -21.44 17.33 -21.19
C SER A 634 -20.43 16.85 -20.13
N LEU A 635 -19.58 17.76 -19.65
CA LEU A 635 -18.72 17.52 -18.50
C LEU A 635 -19.50 17.24 -17.19
N GLU A 636 -20.62 17.92 -16.94
CA GLU A 636 -21.42 17.74 -15.72
C GLU A 636 -22.02 16.31 -15.64
N GLU A 637 -22.36 15.72 -16.78
CA GLU A 637 -22.83 14.32 -16.86
C GLU A 637 -21.70 13.29 -16.64
N SER A 638 -20.45 13.65 -16.93
CA SER A 638 -19.29 12.73 -16.88
C SER A 638 -18.42 12.85 -15.63
N GLU A 639 -18.62 13.85 -14.74
CA GLU A 639 -17.79 14.07 -13.54
C GLU A 639 -17.56 12.78 -12.71
N GLY A 640 -18.62 12.02 -12.44
CA GLY A 640 -18.52 10.78 -11.67
C GLY A 640 -17.60 9.73 -12.31
N ALA A 641 -17.69 9.58 -13.63
CA ALA A 641 -16.85 8.66 -14.40
C ALA A 641 -15.40 9.16 -14.49
N ILE A 642 -15.18 10.47 -14.66
CA ILE A 642 -13.84 11.10 -14.65
C ILE A 642 -13.14 10.83 -13.32
N ARG A 643 -13.82 11.09 -12.19
CA ARG A 643 -13.24 10.86 -10.85
C ARG A 643 -13.00 9.36 -10.58
N GLN A 644 -13.92 8.48 -11.00
CA GLN A 644 -13.74 7.03 -10.85
C GLN A 644 -12.61 6.47 -11.72
N ALA A 645 -12.41 7.02 -12.93
CA ALA A 645 -11.30 6.64 -13.81
C ALA A 645 -9.94 6.97 -13.20
N VAL A 646 -9.79 8.10 -12.49
CA VAL A 646 -8.55 8.44 -11.75
C VAL A 646 -8.28 7.45 -10.61
N VAL A 647 -9.30 7.03 -9.87
CA VAL A 647 -9.15 6.01 -8.81
C VAL A 647 -8.68 4.69 -9.44
N LEU A 648 -9.38 4.20 -10.47
CA LEU A 648 -9.08 2.92 -11.10
C LEU A 648 -7.71 2.90 -11.79
N ALA A 649 -7.31 3.97 -12.49
CA ALA A 649 -6.00 4.05 -13.13
C ALA A 649 -4.83 4.00 -12.12
N ASN A 650 -5.00 4.64 -10.96
CA ASN A 650 -4.01 4.57 -9.87
C ASN A 650 -4.00 3.20 -9.18
N GLN A 651 -5.17 2.59 -8.97
CA GLN A 651 -5.32 1.25 -8.39
C GLN A 651 -4.71 0.17 -9.30
N ILE A 652 -5.00 0.20 -10.59
CA ILE A 652 -4.39 -0.64 -11.64
C ILE A 652 -2.86 -0.57 -11.59
N ARG A 653 -2.29 0.64 -11.50
CA ARG A 653 -0.84 0.81 -11.46
C ARG A 653 -0.24 0.34 -10.13
N SER A 654 -0.74 0.88 -9.02
CA SER A 654 -0.03 0.90 -7.74
C SER A 654 -0.63 -0.03 -6.68
N GLY A 655 -1.77 -0.67 -6.97
CA GLY A 655 -2.55 -1.45 -6.01
C GLY A 655 -3.39 -0.57 -5.08
N ILE A 656 -4.06 -1.22 -4.13
CA ILE A 656 -4.81 -0.57 -3.04
C ILE A 656 -4.65 -1.38 -1.76
N ASP A 657 -4.22 -0.73 -0.67
CA ASP A 657 -4.09 -1.35 0.67
C ASP A 657 -5.49 -1.64 1.24
N ILE A 658 -6.04 -2.81 0.91
CA ILE A 658 -7.38 -3.24 1.37
C ILE A 658 -7.35 -3.68 2.83
N ASN A 659 -6.22 -4.19 3.31
CA ASN A 659 -6.13 -4.75 4.66
C ASN A 659 -5.64 -3.73 5.73
N GLY A 660 -5.22 -2.54 5.30
CA GLY A 660 -4.92 -1.38 6.14
C GLY A 660 -3.54 -1.39 6.80
N ASN A 661 -2.59 -2.19 6.29
CA ASN A 661 -1.27 -2.38 6.90
C ASN A 661 -0.14 -1.51 6.33
N GLU A 662 -0.46 -0.68 5.33
CA GLU A 662 0.39 0.32 4.68
C GLU A 662 1.46 -0.22 3.71
N ASN A 663 1.46 -1.54 3.47
CA ASN A 663 2.15 -2.16 2.34
C ASN A 663 1.15 -2.41 1.20
N ILE A 664 1.64 -2.76 0.02
CA ILE A 664 0.81 -3.31 -1.07
C ILE A 664 1.31 -4.74 -1.32
N GLU A 665 0.71 -5.70 -0.63
CA GLU A 665 1.07 -7.10 -0.69
C GLU A 665 0.45 -7.78 -1.95
N PRO A 666 1.07 -8.85 -2.47
CA PRO A 666 0.57 -9.59 -3.64
C PRO A 666 -0.59 -10.53 -3.26
N ILE A 667 -1.64 -9.98 -2.64
CA ILE A 667 -2.86 -10.69 -2.26
C ILE A 667 -4.05 -10.28 -3.16
N PRO A 668 -5.11 -11.12 -3.27
CA PRO A 668 -6.28 -10.80 -4.07
C PRO A 668 -6.92 -9.48 -3.64
N GLY A 669 -7.20 -8.60 -4.59
CA GLY A 669 -7.73 -7.25 -4.35
C GLY A 669 -6.71 -6.18 -3.96
N GLU A 670 -5.43 -6.51 -3.76
CA GLU A 670 -4.42 -5.56 -3.25
C GLU A 670 -3.34 -5.20 -4.27
N GLY A 671 -2.53 -6.18 -4.69
CA GLY A 671 -1.37 -5.96 -5.57
C GLY A 671 -1.73 -5.47 -6.97
N GLY A 672 -1.03 -4.44 -7.45
CA GLY A 672 -1.22 -3.85 -8.79
C GLY A 672 -0.06 -4.14 -9.76
N ALA A 673 0.00 -3.42 -10.88
CA ALA A 673 1.03 -3.59 -11.91
C ALA A 673 2.47 -3.42 -11.39
N LEU A 674 2.70 -2.52 -10.42
CA LEU A 674 3.99 -2.37 -9.74
C LEU A 674 4.36 -3.59 -8.89
N THR A 675 3.38 -4.22 -8.23
CA THR A 675 3.58 -5.46 -7.47
C THR A 675 3.96 -6.62 -8.40
N ALA A 676 3.29 -6.74 -9.55
CA ALA A 676 3.65 -7.69 -10.60
C ALA A 676 5.04 -7.41 -11.21
N TYR A 677 5.41 -6.13 -11.38
CA TYR A 677 6.73 -5.71 -11.81
C TYR A 677 7.82 -6.14 -10.81
N GLU A 678 7.71 -5.79 -9.53
CA GLU A 678 8.73 -6.11 -8.53
C GLU A 678 8.90 -7.64 -8.34
N HIS A 679 7.80 -8.40 -8.23
CA HIS A 679 7.89 -9.85 -8.07
C HIS A 679 8.45 -10.57 -9.30
N SER A 680 8.24 -10.05 -10.51
CA SER A 680 8.83 -10.65 -11.72
C SER A 680 10.37 -10.66 -11.68
N TYR A 681 11.02 -9.66 -11.09
CA TYR A 681 12.48 -9.67 -10.91
C TYR A 681 12.92 -10.69 -9.87
N TYR A 682 12.16 -10.84 -8.77
CA TYR A 682 12.50 -11.82 -7.74
C TYR A 682 12.37 -13.28 -8.23
N MET A 683 11.54 -13.57 -9.25
CA MET A 683 11.54 -14.88 -9.92
C MET A 683 12.90 -15.24 -10.57
N ALA A 684 13.77 -14.25 -10.82
CA ALA A 684 15.11 -14.41 -11.38
C ALA A 684 16.24 -14.30 -10.34
N ASP A 685 15.93 -14.15 -9.05
CA ASP A 685 16.95 -14.14 -8.00
C ASP A 685 17.63 -15.52 -7.90
N ILE A 686 18.96 -15.53 -7.96
CA ILE A 686 19.76 -16.76 -7.88
C ILE A 686 20.30 -16.94 -6.47
N LEU A 687 19.81 -17.97 -5.78
CA LEU A 687 20.32 -18.40 -4.48
C LEU A 687 21.57 -19.27 -4.68
N VAL A 688 22.68 -18.86 -4.06
CA VAL A 688 23.95 -19.59 -4.04
C VAL A 688 24.02 -20.43 -2.79
N PHE A 689 24.14 -21.74 -2.96
CA PHE A 689 24.19 -22.71 -1.86
C PHE A 689 25.61 -23.22 -1.61
N PRO A 690 25.91 -23.77 -0.42
CA PRO A 690 27.14 -24.52 -0.18
C PRO A 690 27.31 -25.69 -1.16
N PRO A 691 28.55 -26.05 -1.54
CA PRO A 691 28.81 -27.29 -2.29
C PRO A 691 28.35 -28.52 -1.49
N LYS A 692 27.80 -29.52 -2.21
CA LYS A 692 27.22 -30.76 -1.66
C LYS A 692 28.24 -31.88 -1.45
#